data_AF-A0A956D3H6-F1
#
_entry.id   AF-A0A956D3H6-F1
#
_cell.length_a   1.000
_cell.length_b   1.000
_cell.length_c   1.000
_cell.angle_alpha   90.00
_cell.angle_beta   90.00
_cell.angle_gamma   90.00
#
_symmetry.space_group_name_H-M   'P 1'
#
loop_
_entity.id
_entity.type
_entity.pdbx_description
1 polymer ?
#
loop_
_entity_poly.entity_id
_entity_poly.type
_entity_poly.pdbx_seq_one_letter_code
_entity_poly.pdbx_strand_id
1 'polypeptide(L)'
;GIVPVHELGRRPDGTLYYTMQRIRGRSLTSKLKEATTMEQRLELLIHFRHVCEAMAYAHSRGVVHRDLKPDNVMVGEFGETLIVDWGLAKIRGEDDPRAQEVSRRLRVSELDGAASTIDGHAIGTPAYMSPEQARGDLPQIDERSDVWGLGAMLFELLTGRPPHTGTKAVEVLQKVMDERPPRVRDIVPKAPPELAAIADRALLRDPSSRYPGAEALAAEIRAFQDGAPVHAYEYSSLEMLRRFVGRNRAASVAALVIVLAVVAGTFVSYRAYKSERDLRTLAETRTGAAEQRRDEAERALVDARLAFARSLLEHSEAALAEGDPGAAAIYAAGSLLHDPTNPASPEHVDMPLGEEEAREAAVRSARAFSAYLDAEDARRYVFVRRVEAASARGGLAPDGRTLVFPIGAQLAIEPADGGARRTLPIHADRVLGFLDDDRVILARGDGAGVYSLGSGEQLHALPEGTRAAVRFEDRLAVATEDGTVRVLGVDGYEELGDFQTSVRGETELAWSGETRLVVGGDGRSVLELWPWPPGPRVARTELPAEVHAIAGLDGERRVALGLADPLVAVLSPDPFGVGATLPTLGEVTGAAWLKAGILATAEGTDRVVVRNVDGAQRLDTLHLPRARGHRLESAGRLGLLAALPVRDPDRPVSGSIFRFERHRQRRSRPLDASIHDVRVDGRRRRVLAATLRSLEAFPMTRGGLGDRETIVELPREQGHPTRIAVARDGAIAVVTDLGALLLVEDGEVRVLFEAGHPSPCALGLRFGSHGEQIFVGTVDGSVRRWFRARRRAGDPIPGHQGPVCGLDLTAASSLLVTASTDGTVRLVGPDQGRVEREIERADTTFTDVVVSPDGERIAVGDSAGFVTVYHRSDGSQAARFRAHEGGVERVDWSPDGLHLATAGRDHHVRFGTADGGRIVRLIRTEGPARSVELSSRGSFVYFQDGPTLVRLATSPSIDPRDPARLLRIAEERAGLRLDGLELVPAL
;
A
#
# COMPACT_ATOMS: atom_id res chain seq x y z
N GLY A 1 -3.60 -75.06 -51.62
CA GLY A 1 -3.36 -74.11 -52.73
C GLY A 1 -3.54 -74.82 -54.06
N ILE A 2 -2.45 -75.12 -54.75
CA ILE A 2 -2.44 -75.73 -56.09
C ILE A 2 -2.09 -77.22 -55.97
N VAL A 3 -2.69 -78.07 -56.80
CA VAL A 3 -2.49 -79.53 -56.78
C VAL A 3 -1.29 -79.93 -57.65
N PRO A 4 -0.34 -80.72 -57.14
CA PRO A 4 0.82 -81.14 -57.92
C PRO A 4 0.44 -82.22 -58.95
N VAL A 5 0.93 -82.02 -60.18
CA VAL A 5 0.99 -83.04 -61.23
C VAL A 5 2.27 -83.84 -61.02
N HIS A 6 2.17 -85.17 -61.00
CA HIS A 6 3.30 -86.09 -60.80
C HIS A 6 3.88 -86.60 -62.12
N GLU A 7 3.04 -86.77 -63.14
CA GLU A 7 3.44 -87.30 -64.44
C GLU A 7 2.55 -86.70 -65.53
N LEU A 8 3.12 -86.44 -66.70
CA LEU A 8 2.40 -86.12 -67.94
C LEU A 8 2.97 -87.03 -69.03
N GLY A 9 2.10 -87.70 -69.78
CA GLY A 9 2.52 -88.66 -70.79
C GLY A 9 1.49 -88.88 -71.89
N ARG A 10 1.85 -89.75 -72.83
CA ARG A 10 0.98 -90.22 -73.91
C ARG A 10 0.92 -91.75 -73.83
N ARG A 11 -0.30 -92.30 -73.78
CA ARG A 11 -0.54 -93.74 -73.82
C ARG A 11 -0.16 -94.30 -75.20
N PRO A 12 0.09 -95.61 -75.33
CA PRO A 12 0.41 -96.24 -76.63
C PRO A 12 -0.64 -96.02 -77.73
N ASP A 13 -1.90 -95.77 -77.35
CA ASP A 13 -3.02 -95.44 -78.26
C ASP A 13 -3.01 -93.97 -78.75
N GLY A 14 -2.08 -93.14 -78.29
CA GLY A 14 -1.99 -91.72 -78.61
C GLY A 14 -2.76 -90.79 -77.67
N THR A 15 -3.54 -91.32 -76.72
CA THR A 15 -4.29 -90.53 -75.73
C THR A 15 -3.34 -89.90 -74.72
N LEU A 16 -3.50 -88.60 -74.46
CA LEU A 16 -2.74 -87.91 -73.40
C LEU A 16 -3.26 -88.34 -72.02
N TYR A 17 -2.36 -88.54 -71.06
CA TYR A 17 -2.70 -88.73 -69.66
C TYR A 17 -1.83 -87.85 -68.78
N TYR A 18 -2.35 -87.53 -67.59
CA TYR A 18 -1.54 -87.01 -66.50
C TYR A 18 -1.93 -87.73 -65.22
N THR A 19 -1.01 -87.77 -64.26
CA THR A 19 -1.28 -88.22 -62.89
C THR A 19 -1.07 -87.04 -61.94
N MET A 20 -1.93 -86.93 -60.93
CA MET A 20 -1.85 -85.88 -59.91
C MET A 20 -2.15 -86.48 -58.53
N GLN A 21 -1.87 -85.72 -57.48
CA GLN A 21 -2.22 -86.11 -56.12
C GLN A 21 -3.72 -86.45 -56.01
N ARG A 22 -4.06 -87.63 -55.49
CA ARG A 22 -5.46 -88.01 -55.24
C ARG A 22 -6.03 -87.17 -54.09
N ILE A 23 -6.90 -86.24 -54.44
CA ILE A 23 -7.61 -85.37 -53.49
C ILE A 23 -8.72 -86.17 -52.78
N ARG A 24 -8.83 -86.01 -51.47
CA ARG A 24 -9.98 -86.43 -50.67
C ARG A 24 -10.69 -85.18 -50.17
N GLY A 25 -12.02 -85.15 -50.20
CA GLY A 25 -12.81 -83.97 -49.87
C GLY A 25 -14.07 -83.84 -50.71
N ARG A 26 -14.75 -82.70 -50.60
CA ARG A 26 -15.94 -82.34 -51.37
C ARG A 26 -15.71 -80.99 -52.06
N SER A 27 -16.40 -80.72 -53.16
CA SER A 27 -16.29 -79.40 -53.81
C SER A 27 -16.92 -78.30 -52.95
N LEU A 28 -16.48 -77.06 -53.15
CA LEU A 28 -17.07 -75.90 -52.49
C LEU A 28 -18.55 -75.74 -52.90
N THR A 29 -18.93 -76.12 -54.12
CA THR A 29 -20.34 -76.19 -54.56
C THR A 29 -21.17 -77.15 -53.69
N SER A 30 -20.65 -78.32 -53.30
CA SER A 30 -21.35 -79.20 -52.36
C SER A 30 -21.51 -78.57 -50.98
N LYS A 31 -20.46 -77.90 -50.46
CA LYS A 31 -20.50 -77.20 -49.16
C LYS A 31 -21.48 -76.02 -49.17
N LEU A 32 -21.52 -75.23 -50.24
CA LEU A 32 -22.45 -74.10 -50.40
C LEU A 32 -23.91 -74.56 -50.44
N LYS A 33 -24.21 -75.71 -51.08
CA LYS A 33 -25.55 -76.31 -51.08
C LYS A 33 -26.01 -76.83 -49.72
N GLU A 34 -25.08 -77.24 -48.85
CA GLU A 34 -25.37 -77.64 -47.47
C GLU A 34 -25.55 -76.43 -46.53
N ALA A 35 -24.90 -75.30 -46.84
CA ALA A 35 -24.92 -74.08 -46.04
C ALA A 35 -26.18 -73.23 -46.26
N THR A 36 -27.28 -73.65 -45.64
CA THR A 36 -28.60 -73.01 -45.76
C THR A 36 -28.67 -71.59 -45.20
N THR A 37 -27.97 -71.27 -44.09
CA THR A 37 -27.99 -69.93 -43.48
C THR A 37 -26.81 -69.05 -43.95
N MET A 38 -26.92 -67.73 -43.72
CA MET A 38 -25.82 -66.80 -44.01
C MET A 38 -24.59 -67.11 -43.16
N GLU A 39 -24.79 -67.41 -41.88
CA GLU A 39 -23.74 -67.74 -40.92
C GLU A 39 -22.96 -68.99 -41.38
N GLN A 40 -23.68 -70.05 -41.77
CA GLN A 40 -23.08 -71.27 -42.33
C GLN A 40 -22.29 -71.02 -43.62
N ARG A 41 -22.70 -70.05 -44.47
CA ARG A 41 -21.92 -69.69 -45.66
C ARG A 41 -20.71 -68.81 -45.32
N LEU A 42 -20.82 -67.93 -44.33
CA LEU A 42 -19.70 -67.11 -43.85
C LEU A 42 -18.60 -67.96 -43.19
N GLU A 43 -18.92 -69.12 -42.61
CA GLU A 43 -17.91 -70.11 -42.19
C GLU A 43 -17.02 -70.56 -43.37
N LEU A 44 -17.55 -70.63 -44.59
CA LEU A 44 -16.79 -71.00 -45.79
C LEU A 44 -15.88 -69.87 -46.32
N LEU A 45 -15.96 -68.66 -45.77
CA LEU A 45 -15.13 -67.51 -46.16
C LEU A 45 -13.63 -67.79 -45.96
N ILE A 46 -13.28 -68.66 -45.00
CA ILE A 46 -11.90 -69.12 -44.80
C ILE A 46 -11.34 -69.84 -46.05
N HIS A 47 -12.14 -70.68 -46.68
CA HIS A 47 -11.76 -71.37 -47.92
C HIS A 47 -11.70 -70.39 -49.08
N PHE A 48 -12.65 -69.46 -49.18
CA PHE A 48 -12.62 -68.40 -50.19
C PHE A 48 -11.33 -67.55 -50.12
N ARG A 49 -10.89 -67.19 -48.90
CA ARG A 49 -9.58 -66.52 -48.70
C ARG A 49 -8.43 -67.37 -49.24
N HIS A 50 -8.37 -68.66 -48.88
CA HIS A 50 -7.31 -69.55 -49.34
C HIS A 50 -7.31 -69.74 -50.87
N VAL A 51 -8.46 -69.66 -51.54
CA VAL A 51 -8.55 -69.64 -53.02
C VAL A 51 -7.94 -68.34 -53.56
N CYS A 52 -8.31 -67.18 -53.02
CA CYS A 52 -7.74 -65.88 -53.43
C CYS A 52 -6.22 -65.85 -53.24
N GLU A 53 -5.71 -66.40 -52.14
CA GLU A 53 -4.27 -66.48 -51.84
C GLU A 53 -3.52 -67.45 -52.77
N ALA A 54 -4.13 -68.59 -53.11
CA ALA A 54 -3.57 -69.52 -54.09
C ALA A 54 -3.55 -68.93 -55.51
N MET A 55 -4.59 -68.15 -55.88
CA MET A 55 -4.62 -67.42 -57.14
C MET A 55 -3.66 -66.24 -57.17
N ALA A 56 -3.48 -65.51 -56.07
CA ALA A 56 -2.45 -64.48 -55.96
C ALA A 56 -1.04 -65.05 -56.24
N TYR A 57 -0.75 -66.24 -55.70
CA TYR A 57 0.49 -66.95 -56.02
C TYR A 57 0.57 -67.36 -57.51
N ALA A 58 -0.50 -67.88 -58.11
CA ALA A 58 -0.53 -68.23 -59.53
C ALA A 58 -0.33 -67.01 -60.45
N HIS A 59 -0.98 -65.89 -60.12
CA HIS A 59 -0.84 -64.61 -60.82
C HIS A 59 0.59 -64.07 -60.72
N SER A 60 1.25 -64.17 -59.54
CA SER A 60 2.67 -63.81 -59.40
C SER A 60 3.63 -64.64 -60.27
N ARG A 61 3.17 -65.81 -60.75
CA ARG A 61 3.88 -66.67 -61.72
C ARG A 61 3.42 -66.44 -63.17
N GLY A 62 2.56 -65.45 -63.43
CA GLY A 62 2.02 -65.13 -64.74
C GLY A 62 0.96 -66.12 -65.26
N VAL A 63 0.34 -66.91 -64.38
CA VAL A 63 -0.66 -67.92 -64.74
C VAL A 63 -2.08 -67.40 -64.45
N VAL A 64 -2.94 -67.38 -65.47
CA VAL A 64 -4.36 -67.02 -65.38
C VAL A 64 -5.20 -68.29 -65.59
N HIS A 65 -6.13 -68.60 -64.70
CA HIS A 65 -6.86 -69.88 -64.63
C HIS A 65 -8.09 -69.97 -65.57
N ARG A 66 -8.86 -68.88 -65.70
CA ARG A 66 -9.97 -68.72 -66.66
C ARG A 66 -11.23 -69.58 -66.45
N ASP A 67 -11.30 -70.42 -65.42
CA ASP A 67 -12.51 -71.19 -65.08
C ASP A 67 -12.65 -71.31 -63.55
N LEU A 68 -12.51 -70.19 -62.84
CA LEU A 68 -12.69 -70.15 -61.39
C LEU A 68 -14.18 -70.19 -61.04
N LYS A 69 -14.57 -71.28 -60.37
CA LYS A 69 -15.92 -71.58 -59.90
C LYS A 69 -15.84 -72.50 -58.67
N PRO A 70 -16.88 -72.61 -57.83
CA PRO A 70 -16.82 -73.40 -56.61
C PRO A 70 -16.72 -74.92 -56.85
N ASP A 71 -17.06 -75.42 -58.05
CA ASP A 71 -16.83 -76.83 -58.42
C ASP A 71 -15.34 -77.14 -58.61
N ASN A 72 -14.55 -76.14 -59.03
CA ASN A 72 -13.10 -76.25 -59.22
C ASN A 72 -12.30 -75.99 -57.93
N VAL A 73 -12.98 -75.94 -56.78
CA VAL A 73 -12.37 -75.78 -55.46
C VAL A 73 -12.76 -76.98 -54.59
N MET A 74 -11.75 -77.75 -54.17
CA MET A 74 -11.91 -78.88 -53.26
C MET A 74 -11.60 -78.46 -51.83
N VAL A 75 -12.52 -78.78 -50.91
CA VAL A 75 -12.35 -78.64 -49.46
C VAL A 75 -12.17 -80.03 -48.86
N GLY A 76 -10.99 -80.26 -48.27
CA GLY A 76 -10.65 -81.53 -47.64
C GLY A 76 -11.21 -81.71 -46.23
N GLU A 77 -10.90 -82.86 -45.63
CA GLU A 77 -11.47 -83.29 -44.33
C GLU A 77 -10.94 -82.47 -43.15
N PHE A 78 -9.76 -81.84 -43.28
CA PHE A 78 -9.11 -81.05 -42.23
C PHE A 78 -9.15 -79.53 -42.54
N GLY A 79 -9.99 -79.11 -43.50
CA GLY A 79 -10.18 -77.71 -43.87
C GLY A 79 -9.17 -77.20 -44.92
N GLU A 80 -8.31 -78.06 -45.47
CA GLU A 80 -7.43 -77.72 -46.56
C GLU A 80 -8.22 -77.32 -47.82
N THR A 81 -7.68 -76.38 -48.60
CA THR A 81 -8.35 -75.83 -49.79
C THR A 81 -7.45 -75.95 -51.00
N LEU A 82 -7.94 -76.60 -52.06
CA LEU A 82 -7.20 -76.99 -53.26
C LEU A 82 -7.95 -76.56 -54.52
N ILE A 83 -7.28 -75.86 -55.43
CA ILE A 83 -7.82 -75.46 -56.74
C ILE A 83 -7.47 -76.54 -57.76
N VAL A 84 -8.49 -77.05 -58.47
CA VAL A 84 -8.42 -78.11 -59.48
C VAL A 84 -8.84 -77.60 -60.86
N ASP A 85 -8.64 -78.43 -61.88
CA ASP A 85 -9.06 -78.19 -63.26
C ASP A 85 -8.46 -76.92 -63.92
N TRP A 86 -7.15 -76.92 -64.08
CA TRP A 86 -6.39 -75.89 -64.80
C TRP A 86 -6.50 -76.02 -66.33
N GLY A 87 -7.51 -76.74 -66.85
CA GLY A 87 -7.61 -77.13 -68.26
C GLY A 87 -7.72 -75.98 -69.28
N LEU A 88 -8.09 -74.78 -68.81
CA LEU A 88 -8.20 -73.55 -69.61
C LEU A 88 -7.17 -72.47 -69.24
N ALA A 89 -6.21 -72.80 -68.38
CA ALA A 89 -5.23 -71.84 -67.88
C ALA A 89 -4.22 -71.39 -68.96
N LYS A 90 -3.78 -70.12 -68.89
CA LYS A 90 -2.80 -69.52 -69.80
C LYS A 90 -1.62 -68.90 -69.04
N ILE A 91 -0.42 -69.07 -69.57
CA ILE A 91 0.80 -68.37 -69.15
C ILE A 91 0.94 -67.06 -69.94
N ARG A 92 1.24 -65.97 -69.24
CA ARG A 92 1.44 -64.63 -69.83
C ARG A 92 2.71 -64.60 -70.67
N GLY A 93 2.57 -64.30 -71.96
CA GLY A 93 3.69 -64.14 -72.91
C GLY A 93 3.90 -65.31 -73.86
N GLU A 94 3.22 -66.44 -73.66
CA GLU A 94 3.21 -67.54 -74.63
C GLU A 94 2.02 -67.41 -75.59
N ASP A 95 2.26 -67.68 -76.87
CA ASP A 95 1.22 -67.87 -77.87
C ASP A 95 0.45 -69.15 -77.56
N ASP A 96 -0.88 -69.04 -77.47
CA ASP A 96 -1.77 -70.15 -77.18
C ASP A 96 -2.41 -70.64 -78.49
N PRO A 97 -1.87 -71.69 -79.15
CA PRO A 97 -2.43 -72.21 -80.38
C PRO A 97 -3.82 -72.84 -80.20
N ARG A 98 -4.21 -73.22 -78.97
CA ARG A 98 -5.56 -73.73 -78.69
C ARG A 98 -6.59 -72.60 -78.62
N ALA A 99 -6.23 -71.43 -78.09
CA ALA A 99 -7.12 -70.26 -78.07
C ALA A 99 -7.57 -69.85 -79.49
N GLN A 100 -6.66 -69.86 -80.47
CA GLN A 100 -7.02 -69.55 -81.87
C GLN A 100 -8.00 -70.58 -82.46
N GLU A 101 -7.86 -71.87 -82.11
CA GLU A 101 -8.77 -72.91 -82.60
C GLU A 101 -10.13 -72.90 -81.89
N VAL A 102 -10.17 -72.62 -80.58
CA VAL A 102 -11.41 -72.44 -79.81
C VAL A 102 -12.19 -71.22 -80.31
N SER A 103 -11.54 -70.07 -80.55
CA SER A 103 -12.17 -68.90 -81.16
C SER A 103 -12.67 -69.16 -82.59
N ARG A 104 -12.03 -70.06 -83.36
CA ARG A 104 -12.51 -70.49 -84.67
C ARG A 104 -13.79 -71.33 -84.55
N ARG A 105 -13.83 -72.28 -83.61
CA ARG A 105 -15.00 -73.16 -83.39
C ARG A 105 -16.20 -72.41 -82.82
N LEU A 106 -15.99 -71.43 -81.94
CA LEU A 106 -17.06 -70.55 -81.44
C LEU A 106 -17.74 -69.77 -82.58
N ARG A 107 -16.97 -69.17 -83.50
CA ARG A 107 -17.51 -68.43 -84.66
C ARG A 107 -18.23 -69.31 -85.70
N VAL A 108 -17.95 -70.61 -85.74
CA VAL A 108 -18.65 -71.55 -86.63
C VAL A 108 -20.02 -71.96 -86.05
N SER A 109 -20.16 -71.97 -84.72
CA SER A 109 -21.42 -72.33 -84.06
C SER A 109 -22.54 -71.29 -84.17
N GLU A 110 -22.24 -70.06 -84.64
CA GLU A 110 -23.25 -69.01 -84.85
C GLU A 110 -23.97 -69.09 -86.20
N LEU A 111 -23.50 -69.94 -87.12
CA LEU A 111 -24.01 -69.99 -88.50
C LEU A 111 -25.04 -71.10 -88.79
N ASP A 112 -25.09 -72.17 -87.97
CA ASP A 112 -26.06 -73.26 -88.12
C ASP A 112 -27.02 -73.34 -86.91
N GLY A 113 -28.20 -72.74 -87.06
CA GLY A 113 -29.26 -72.66 -86.03
C GLY A 113 -30.01 -73.97 -85.76
N ALA A 114 -29.32 -75.10 -85.65
CA ALA A 114 -29.90 -76.41 -85.41
C ALA A 114 -29.27 -77.12 -84.20
N ALA A 115 -30.05 -77.33 -83.14
CA ALA A 115 -29.61 -78.06 -81.96
C ALA A 115 -29.38 -79.54 -82.29
N SER A 116 -28.10 -79.95 -82.38
CA SER A 116 -27.70 -81.35 -82.38
C SER A 116 -26.46 -81.56 -81.52
N THR A 117 -26.65 -82.25 -80.41
CA THR A 117 -25.63 -82.61 -79.43
C THR A 117 -24.73 -83.70 -79.99
N ILE A 118 -23.40 -83.53 -79.95
CA ILE A 118 -22.40 -84.62 -79.87
C ILE A 118 -21.14 -84.09 -79.16
N ASP A 119 -20.68 -84.85 -78.15
CA ASP A 119 -19.37 -84.83 -77.48
C ASP A 119 -18.77 -83.53 -76.92
N GLY A 120 -19.56 -82.83 -76.11
CA GLY A 120 -19.31 -82.90 -74.65
C GLY A 120 -18.00 -82.31 -74.09
N HIS A 121 -17.29 -81.45 -74.81
CA HIS A 121 -16.15 -80.70 -74.27
C HIS A 121 -16.60 -79.31 -73.84
N ALA A 122 -16.64 -79.10 -72.52
CA ALA A 122 -17.28 -77.96 -71.90
C ALA A 122 -16.62 -76.62 -72.25
N ILE A 123 -17.37 -75.76 -72.95
CA ILE A 123 -17.26 -74.32 -72.73
C ILE A 123 -17.68 -74.08 -71.27
N GLY A 124 -16.85 -73.40 -70.50
CA GLY A 124 -16.92 -73.32 -69.02
C GLY A 124 -18.25 -72.82 -68.47
N THR A 125 -18.47 -73.01 -67.16
CA THR A 125 -19.77 -72.78 -66.51
C THR A 125 -20.20 -71.31 -66.64
N PRO A 126 -21.22 -70.97 -67.46
CA PRO A 126 -21.45 -69.58 -67.91
C PRO A 126 -21.69 -68.56 -66.79
N ALA A 127 -22.20 -69.00 -65.65
CA ALA A 127 -22.56 -68.13 -64.52
C ALA A 127 -21.34 -67.51 -63.79
N TYR A 128 -20.12 -68.03 -64.01
CA TYR A 128 -18.86 -67.54 -63.43
C TYR A 128 -17.93 -66.89 -64.47
N MET A 129 -18.30 -66.95 -65.75
CA MET A 129 -17.51 -66.42 -66.85
C MET A 129 -17.49 -64.88 -66.81
N SER A 130 -16.34 -64.27 -67.07
CA SER A 130 -16.23 -62.81 -67.18
C SER A 130 -16.79 -62.28 -68.52
N PRO A 131 -17.23 -61.01 -68.61
CA PRO A 131 -17.77 -60.43 -69.85
C PRO A 131 -16.80 -60.49 -71.03
N GLU A 132 -15.50 -60.31 -70.79
CA GLU A 132 -14.45 -60.43 -71.80
C GLU A 132 -14.23 -61.88 -72.28
N GLN A 133 -14.42 -62.87 -71.40
CA GLN A 133 -14.40 -64.28 -71.79
C GLN A 133 -15.65 -64.67 -72.58
N ALA A 134 -16.83 -64.18 -72.18
CA ALA A 134 -18.09 -64.46 -72.85
C ALA A 134 -18.13 -63.94 -74.30
N ARG A 135 -17.48 -62.79 -74.57
CA ARG A 135 -17.27 -62.24 -75.92
C ARG A 135 -16.14 -62.92 -76.71
N GLY A 136 -15.28 -63.70 -76.06
CA GLY A 136 -14.08 -64.26 -76.68
C GLY A 136 -12.98 -63.22 -76.95
N ASP A 137 -12.95 -62.12 -76.19
CA ASP A 137 -11.99 -61.01 -76.32
C ASP A 137 -10.59 -61.42 -75.80
N LEU A 138 -9.94 -62.39 -76.47
CA LEU A 138 -8.66 -63.00 -76.06
C LEU A 138 -7.56 -62.01 -75.58
N PRO A 139 -7.38 -60.81 -76.16
CA PRO A 139 -6.39 -59.83 -75.68
C PRO A 139 -6.73 -59.15 -74.35
N GLN A 140 -8.00 -59.15 -73.93
CA GLN A 140 -8.46 -58.53 -72.67
C GLN A 140 -8.52 -59.52 -71.50
N ILE A 141 -8.33 -60.82 -71.74
CA ILE A 141 -8.38 -61.85 -70.69
C ILE A 141 -7.04 -61.91 -69.94
N ASP A 142 -6.99 -61.26 -68.78
CA ASP A 142 -5.88 -61.24 -67.84
C ASP A 142 -6.29 -61.70 -66.42
N GLU A 143 -5.45 -61.45 -65.43
CA GLU A 143 -5.68 -61.73 -64.00
C GLU A 143 -7.01 -61.18 -63.46
N ARG A 144 -7.60 -60.15 -64.09
CA ARG A 144 -8.87 -59.52 -63.69
C ARG A 144 -10.09 -60.33 -64.16
N SER A 145 -9.93 -61.22 -65.14
CA SER A 145 -10.94 -62.21 -65.49
C SER A 145 -11.08 -63.27 -64.39
N ASP A 146 -9.97 -63.66 -63.76
CA ASP A 146 -9.98 -64.52 -62.57
C ASP A 146 -10.58 -63.80 -61.35
N VAL A 147 -10.29 -62.50 -61.17
CA VAL A 147 -10.95 -61.66 -60.14
C VAL A 147 -12.47 -61.64 -60.30
N TRP A 148 -13.01 -61.65 -61.52
CA TRP A 148 -14.44 -61.77 -61.74
C TRP A 148 -14.99 -63.13 -61.29
N GLY A 149 -14.31 -64.23 -61.62
CA GLY A 149 -14.69 -65.57 -61.16
C GLY A 149 -14.70 -65.69 -59.62
N LEU A 150 -13.67 -65.13 -58.97
CA LEU A 150 -13.62 -65.00 -57.51
C LEU A 150 -14.74 -64.10 -56.96
N GLY A 151 -15.06 -62.99 -57.65
CA GLY A 151 -16.19 -62.12 -57.32
C GLY A 151 -17.52 -62.84 -57.38
N ALA A 152 -17.74 -63.66 -58.42
CA ALA A 152 -18.95 -64.47 -58.60
C ALA A 152 -19.06 -65.58 -57.53
N MET A 153 -17.94 -66.19 -57.12
CA MET A 153 -17.89 -67.12 -55.99
C MET A 153 -18.23 -66.44 -54.65
N LEU A 154 -17.68 -65.25 -54.37
CA LEU A 154 -18.00 -64.50 -53.16
C LEU A 154 -19.47 -64.04 -53.15
N PHE A 155 -19.97 -63.63 -54.31
CA PHE A 155 -21.37 -63.28 -54.50
C PHE A 155 -22.31 -64.46 -54.21
N GLU A 156 -21.98 -65.68 -54.68
CA GLU A 156 -22.75 -66.88 -54.35
C GLU A 156 -22.65 -67.24 -52.87
N LEU A 157 -21.46 -67.12 -52.26
CA LEU A 157 -21.28 -67.34 -50.82
C LEU A 157 -22.19 -66.41 -50.00
N LEU A 158 -22.31 -65.13 -50.37
CA LEU A 158 -23.16 -64.18 -49.67
C LEU A 158 -24.65 -64.39 -49.98
N THR A 159 -25.02 -64.52 -51.26
CA THR A 159 -26.44 -64.52 -51.69
C THR A 159 -27.11 -65.89 -51.79
N GLY A 160 -26.32 -66.97 -51.81
CA GLY A 160 -26.78 -68.34 -52.04
C GLY A 160 -27.06 -68.70 -53.51
N ARG A 161 -26.73 -67.81 -54.47
CA ARG A 161 -26.86 -68.05 -55.92
C ARG A 161 -25.80 -67.29 -56.72
N PRO A 162 -25.39 -67.73 -57.92
CA PRO A 162 -24.45 -66.97 -58.74
C PRO A 162 -25.07 -65.66 -59.27
N PRO A 163 -24.25 -64.69 -59.75
CA PRO A 163 -24.72 -63.36 -60.16
C PRO A 163 -25.78 -63.37 -61.26
N HIS A 164 -25.60 -64.23 -62.27
CA HIS A 164 -26.53 -64.43 -63.37
C HIS A 164 -27.04 -65.87 -63.39
N THR A 165 -28.36 -66.03 -63.53
CA THR A 165 -29.04 -67.32 -63.60
C THR A 165 -29.95 -67.40 -64.82
N GLY A 166 -30.11 -68.61 -65.36
CA GLY A 166 -30.89 -68.88 -66.56
C GLY A 166 -31.05 -70.39 -66.80
N THR A 167 -31.94 -70.75 -67.72
CA THR A 167 -32.29 -72.15 -68.02
C THR A 167 -31.41 -72.78 -69.09
N LYS A 168 -30.80 -71.94 -69.96
CA LYS A 168 -29.90 -72.36 -71.03
C LYS A 168 -28.56 -71.65 -70.90
N ALA A 169 -27.45 -72.31 -71.29
CA ALA A 169 -26.11 -71.72 -71.25
C ALA A 169 -26.03 -70.38 -72.00
N VAL A 170 -26.59 -70.33 -73.22
CA VAL A 170 -26.63 -69.11 -74.07
C VAL A 170 -27.39 -67.95 -73.39
N GLU A 171 -28.47 -68.25 -72.66
CA GLU A 171 -29.24 -67.25 -71.91
C GLU A 171 -28.38 -66.58 -70.82
N VAL A 172 -27.57 -67.37 -70.11
CA VAL A 172 -26.66 -66.87 -69.07
C VAL A 172 -25.49 -66.10 -69.67
N LEU A 173 -24.92 -66.56 -70.79
CA LEU A 173 -23.87 -65.82 -71.51
C LEU A 173 -24.36 -64.45 -71.98
N GLN A 174 -25.58 -64.36 -72.54
CA GLN A 174 -26.14 -63.07 -72.95
C GLN A 174 -26.31 -62.12 -71.75
N LYS A 175 -26.80 -62.62 -70.61
CA LYS A 175 -26.91 -61.84 -69.37
C LYS A 175 -25.57 -61.32 -68.87
N VAL A 176 -24.52 -62.14 -68.89
CA VAL A 176 -23.14 -61.74 -68.54
C VAL A 176 -22.60 -60.68 -69.51
N MET A 177 -22.93 -60.77 -70.80
CA MET A 177 -22.49 -59.80 -71.80
C MET A 177 -23.21 -58.46 -71.71
N ASP A 178 -24.53 -58.45 -71.44
CA ASP A 178 -25.39 -57.26 -71.60
C ASP A 178 -25.87 -56.63 -70.30
N GLU A 179 -26.21 -57.42 -69.28
CA GLU A 179 -26.78 -56.92 -68.02
C GLU A 179 -25.67 -56.42 -67.08
N ARG A 180 -26.05 -55.81 -65.94
CA ARG A 180 -25.12 -55.56 -64.84
C ARG A 180 -25.39 -56.61 -63.75
N PRO A 181 -24.37 -57.18 -63.09
CA PRO A 181 -24.59 -57.98 -61.90
C PRO A 181 -25.43 -57.21 -60.87
N PRO A 182 -26.45 -57.84 -60.25
CA PRO A 182 -27.17 -57.24 -59.15
C PRO A 182 -26.23 -57.05 -57.94
N ARG A 183 -26.50 -56.07 -57.07
CA ARG A 183 -25.68 -55.89 -55.86
C ARG A 183 -26.04 -56.93 -54.80
N VAL A 184 -25.06 -57.39 -54.03
CA VAL A 184 -25.28 -58.38 -52.96
C VAL A 184 -26.35 -57.93 -51.97
N ARG A 185 -26.34 -56.65 -51.56
CA ARG A 185 -27.28 -56.14 -50.54
C ARG A 185 -28.69 -55.90 -51.04
N ASP A 186 -28.90 -55.80 -52.36
CA ASP A 186 -30.25 -55.70 -52.95
C ASP A 186 -30.99 -57.05 -52.85
N ILE A 187 -30.24 -58.16 -52.81
CA ILE A 187 -30.77 -59.53 -52.68
C ILE A 187 -30.78 -59.96 -51.21
N VAL A 188 -29.70 -59.70 -50.46
CA VAL A 188 -29.59 -60.02 -49.04
C VAL A 188 -29.19 -58.76 -48.26
N PRO A 189 -30.15 -57.91 -47.83
CA PRO A 189 -29.85 -56.67 -47.09
C PRO A 189 -29.06 -56.87 -45.79
N LYS A 190 -29.14 -58.07 -45.20
CA LYS A 190 -28.40 -58.49 -43.99
C LYS A 190 -26.94 -58.92 -44.25
N ALA A 191 -26.49 -59.04 -45.50
CA ALA A 191 -25.10 -59.38 -45.80
C ALA A 191 -24.15 -58.31 -45.23
N PRO A 192 -22.94 -58.69 -44.75
CA PRO A 192 -21.97 -57.73 -44.23
C PRO A 192 -21.65 -56.63 -45.26
N PRO A 193 -21.75 -55.33 -44.89
CA PRO A 193 -21.56 -54.21 -45.81
C PRO A 193 -20.26 -54.29 -46.61
N GLU A 194 -19.18 -54.64 -45.91
CA GLU A 194 -17.82 -54.73 -46.43
C GLU A 194 -17.66 -55.87 -47.44
N LEU A 195 -18.08 -57.09 -47.11
CA LEU A 195 -17.98 -58.24 -48.01
C LEU A 195 -18.87 -58.05 -49.25
N ALA A 196 -20.04 -57.43 -49.08
CA ALA A 196 -20.90 -57.08 -50.20
C ALA A 196 -20.21 -56.06 -51.14
N ALA A 197 -19.61 -55.00 -50.60
CA ALA A 197 -18.88 -54.02 -51.40
C ALA A 197 -17.66 -54.64 -52.11
N ILE A 198 -16.96 -55.58 -51.46
CA ILE A 198 -15.85 -56.32 -52.08
C ILE A 198 -16.34 -57.16 -53.27
N ALA A 199 -17.45 -57.89 -53.11
CA ALA A 199 -18.05 -58.69 -54.18
C ALA A 199 -18.55 -57.81 -55.34
N ASP A 200 -19.30 -56.75 -55.03
CA ASP A 200 -19.85 -55.81 -56.01
C ASP A 200 -18.71 -55.13 -56.82
N ARG A 201 -17.57 -54.82 -56.20
CA ARG A 201 -16.38 -54.26 -56.88
C ARG A 201 -15.66 -55.27 -57.76
N ALA A 202 -15.55 -56.53 -57.33
CA ALA A 202 -14.95 -57.59 -58.15
C ALA A 202 -15.79 -57.91 -59.41
N LEU A 203 -17.09 -57.65 -59.35
CA LEU A 203 -18.07 -57.86 -60.43
C LEU A 203 -18.35 -56.60 -61.29
N LEU A 204 -17.47 -55.58 -61.26
CA LEU A 204 -17.57 -54.45 -62.18
C LEU A 204 -17.24 -54.89 -63.61
N ARG A 205 -18.09 -54.55 -64.59
CA ARG A 205 -17.96 -55.05 -65.97
C ARG A 205 -16.67 -54.62 -66.66
N ASP A 206 -16.21 -53.40 -66.43
CA ASP A 206 -14.88 -52.95 -66.87
C ASP A 206 -13.78 -53.61 -66.01
N PRO A 207 -12.85 -54.39 -66.60
CA PRO A 207 -11.73 -54.98 -65.87
C PRO A 207 -10.86 -53.95 -65.15
N SER A 208 -10.73 -52.71 -65.66
CA SER A 208 -9.86 -51.69 -65.07
C SER A 208 -10.38 -51.15 -63.73
N SER A 209 -11.69 -51.25 -63.51
CA SER A 209 -12.38 -50.85 -62.28
C SER A 209 -12.40 -51.94 -61.19
N ARG A 210 -12.09 -53.20 -61.54
CA ARG A 210 -11.99 -54.34 -60.61
C ARG A 210 -10.71 -54.23 -59.75
N TYR A 211 -10.48 -55.22 -58.89
CA TYR A 211 -9.18 -55.37 -58.24
C TYR A 211 -8.09 -55.69 -59.28
N PRO A 212 -6.86 -55.14 -59.14
CA PRO A 212 -5.78 -55.37 -60.11
C PRO A 212 -5.43 -56.85 -60.33
N GLY A 213 -5.60 -57.69 -59.31
CA GLY A 213 -5.39 -59.14 -59.32
C GLY A 213 -5.85 -59.76 -58.00
N ALA A 214 -5.72 -61.08 -57.86
CA ALA A 214 -6.23 -61.83 -56.71
C ALA A 214 -5.55 -61.47 -55.36
N GLU A 215 -4.33 -60.92 -55.37
CA GLU A 215 -3.65 -60.44 -54.16
C GLU A 215 -4.39 -59.27 -53.48
N ALA A 216 -4.81 -58.27 -54.27
CA ALA A 216 -5.55 -57.12 -53.77
C ALA A 216 -6.92 -57.53 -53.22
N LEU A 217 -7.58 -58.50 -53.86
CA LEU A 217 -8.83 -59.08 -53.36
C LEU A 217 -8.60 -59.87 -52.05
N ALA A 218 -7.53 -60.65 -51.95
CA ALA A 218 -7.18 -61.38 -50.72
C ALA A 218 -6.89 -60.42 -49.54
N ALA A 219 -6.23 -59.29 -49.80
CA ALA A 219 -5.93 -58.27 -48.79
C ALA A 219 -7.21 -57.66 -48.18
N GLU A 220 -8.23 -57.38 -49.00
CA GLU A 220 -9.53 -56.86 -48.53
C GLU A 220 -10.28 -57.89 -47.65
N ILE A 221 -10.24 -59.18 -48.02
CA ILE A 221 -10.85 -60.27 -47.22
C ILE A 221 -10.12 -60.45 -45.88
N ARG A 222 -8.78 -60.35 -45.85
CA ARG A 222 -8.01 -60.32 -44.59
C ARG A 222 -8.39 -59.11 -43.74
N ALA A 223 -8.41 -57.91 -44.32
CA ALA A 223 -8.77 -56.69 -43.62
C ALA A 223 -10.16 -56.78 -42.96
N PHE A 224 -11.15 -57.36 -43.66
CA PHE A 224 -12.46 -57.65 -43.08
C PHE A 224 -12.39 -58.59 -41.87
N GLN A 225 -11.67 -59.72 -42.00
CA GLN A 225 -11.55 -60.73 -40.93
C GLN A 225 -10.78 -60.21 -39.71
N ASP A 226 -9.80 -59.33 -39.92
CA ASP A 226 -9.04 -58.66 -38.86
C ASP A 226 -9.80 -57.46 -38.22
N GLY A 227 -11.03 -57.17 -38.69
CA GLY A 227 -11.85 -56.04 -38.25
C GLY A 227 -11.34 -54.66 -38.69
N ALA A 228 -10.35 -54.62 -39.59
CA ALA A 228 -9.80 -53.42 -40.20
C ALA A 228 -10.80 -52.80 -41.20
N PRO A 229 -10.64 -51.52 -41.57
CA PRO A 229 -11.41 -50.93 -42.66
C PRO A 229 -11.01 -51.56 -44.01
N VAL A 230 -11.99 -51.90 -44.84
CA VAL A 230 -11.79 -52.34 -46.22
C VAL A 230 -11.86 -51.15 -47.19
N HIS A 231 -11.07 -51.14 -48.26
CA HIS A 231 -11.05 -50.03 -49.23
C HIS A 231 -12.27 -50.02 -50.15
N ALA A 232 -13.00 -51.12 -50.28
CA ALA A 232 -14.24 -51.19 -51.04
C ALA A 232 -15.43 -50.44 -50.39
N TYR A 233 -15.38 -50.13 -49.09
CA TYR A 233 -16.50 -49.59 -48.33
C TYR A 233 -16.21 -48.17 -47.81
N GLU A 234 -17.11 -47.24 -48.10
CA GLU A 234 -17.04 -45.87 -47.58
C GLU A 234 -17.57 -45.80 -46.15
N TYR A 235 -16.67 -45.66 -45.18
CA TYR A 235 -17.02 -45.49 -43.77
C TYR A 235 -17.39 -44.04 -43.45
N SER A 236 -18.44 -43.85 -42.63
CA SER A 236 -18.67 -42.55 -42.01
C SER A 236 -17.64 -42.27 -40.90
N SER A 237 -17.32 -40.99 -40.68
CA SER A 237 -16.38 -40.58 -39.62
C SER A 237 -16.78 -41.09 -38.23
N LEU A 238 -18.09 -41.26 -37.98
CA LEU A 238 -18.62 -41.78 -36.73
C LEU A 238 -18.35 -43.28 -36.54
N GLU A 239 -18.45 -44.07 -37.61
CA GLU A 239 -18.15 -45.51 -37.58
C GLU A 239 -16.65 -45.76 -37.39
N MET A 240 -15.81 -44.97 -38.07
CA MET A 240 -14.36 -45.05 -37.94
C MET A 240 -13.91 -44.70 -36.51
N LEU A 241 -14.51 -43.67 -35.90
CA LEU A 241 -14.28 -43.33 -34.49
C LEU A 241 -14.72 -44.44 -33.53
N ARG A 242 -15.91 -45.04 -33.74
CA ARG A 242 -16.40 -46.16 -32.91
C ARG A 242 -15.46 -47.37 -32.97
N ARG A 243 -14.94 -47.73 -34.15
CA ARG A 243 -13.96 -48.81 -34.30
C ARG A 243 -12.63 -48.48 -33.64
N PHE A 244 -12.14 -47.25 -33.77
CA PHE A 244 -10.93 -46.80 -33.10
C PHE A 244 -11.04 -46.91 -31.57
N VAL A 245 -12.15 -46.43 -30.98
CA VAL A 245 -12.41 -46.53 -29.53
C VAL A 245 -12.56 -47.99 -29.09
N GLY A 246 -13.20 -48.83 -29.91
CA GLY A 246 -13.31 -50.28 -29.65
C GLY A 246 -11.95 -50.99 -29.60
N ARG A 247 -11.04 -50.67 -30.53
CA ARG A 247 -9.71 -51.29 -30.66
C ARG A 247 -8.70 -50.74 -29.65
N ASN A 248 -8.73 -49.43 -29.38
CA ASN A 248 -7.73 -48.71 -28.57
C ASN A 248 -8.33 -48.15 -27.28
N ARG A 249 -9.03 -48.97 -26.48
CA ARG A 249 -9.74 -48.53 -25.26
C ARG A 249 -8.87 -47.71 -24.31
N ALA A 250 -7.66 -48.18 -23.99
CA ALA A 250 -6.75 -47.48 -23.05
C ALA A 250 -6.30 -46.10 -23.58
N ALA A 251 -5.87 -46.02 -24.84
CA ALA A 251 -5.46 -44.75 -25.45
C ALA A 251 -6.65 -43.78 -25.62
N SER A 252 -7.86 -44.30 -25.86
CA SER A 252 -9.08 -43.51 -25.97
C SER A 252 -9.52 -42.91 -24.63
N VAL A 253 -9.34 -43.65 -23.52
CA VAL A 253 -9.55 -43.12 -22.15
C VAL A 253 -8.51 -42.05 -21.82
N ALA A 254 -7.24 -42.27 -22.12
CA ALA A 254 -6.18 -41.26 -21.91
C ALA A 254 -6.44 -39.98 -22.73
N ALA A 255 -6.81 -40.11 -24.00
CA ALA A 255 -7.19 -38.98 -24.85
C ALA A 255 -8.42 -38.24 -24.30
N LEU A 256 -9.44 -38.95 -23.80
CA LEU A 256 -10.62 -38.34 -23.17
C LEU A 256 -10.25 -37.56 -21.90
N VAL A 257 -9.34 -38.07 -21.07
CA VAL A 257 -8.85 -37.35 -19.88
C VAL A 257 -8.08 -36.08 -20.29
N ILE A 258 -7.24 -36.14 -21.31
CA ILE A 258 -6.53 -34.96 -21.84
C ILE A 258 -7.51 -33.93 -22.41
N VAL A 259 -8.50 -34.35 -23.19
CA VAL A 259 -9.54 -33.45 -23.72
C VAL A 259 -10.37 -32.83 -22.59
N LEU A 260 -10.75 -33.60 -21.57
CA LEU A 260 -11.45 -33.06 -20.40
C LEU A 260 -10.59 -32.09 -19.59
N ALA A 261 -9.28 -32.34 -19.45
CA ALA A 261 -8.34 -31.43 -18.80
C ALA A 261 -8.15 -30.13 -19.61
N VAL A 262 -8.07 -30.22 -20.94
CA VAL A 262 -8.02 -29.04 -21.83
C VAL A 262 -9.34 -28.27 -21.79
N VAL A 263 -10.49 -28.94 -21.83
CA VAL A 263 -11.81 -28.28 -21.73
C VAL A 263 -12.00 -27.62 -20.36
N ALA A 264 -11.59 -28.28 -19.27
CA ALA A 264 -11.61 -27.70 -17.93
C ALA A 264 -10.66 -26.50 -17.82
N GLY A 265 -9.42 -26.62 -18.33
CA GLY A 265 -8.45 -25.52 -18.37
C GLY A 265 -8.92 -24.35 -19.24
N THR A 266 -9.57 -24.63 -20.37
CA THR A 266 -10.16 -23.61 -21.25
C THR A 266 -11.39 -22.98 -20.61
N PHE A 267 -12.20 -23.74 -19.87
CA PHE A 267 -13.33 -23.21 -19.12
C PHE A 267 -12.89 -22.35 -17.94
N VAL A 268 -11.85 -22.74 -17.21
CA VAL A 268 -11.23 -21.93 -16.14
C VAL A 268 -10.59 -20.67 -16.73
N SER A 269 -9.86 -20.79 -17.85
CA SER A 269 -9.26 -19.64 -18.55
C SER A 269 -10.31 -18.70 -19.13
N TYR A 270 -11.41 -19.24 -19.68
CA TYR A 270 -12.55 -18.45 -20.15
C TYR A 270 -13.32 -17.82 -18.99
N ARG A 271 -13.46 -18.51 -17.83
CA ARG A 271 -14.03 -17.93 -16.60
C ARG A 271 -13.15 -16.79 -16.06
N ALA A 272 -11.83 -16.94 -16.08
CA ALA A 272 -10.88 -15.92 -15.64
C ALA A 272 -10.85 -14.72 -16.61
N TYR A 273 -10.71 -14.97 -17.92
CA TYR A 273 -10.79 -13.95 -18.97
C TYR A 273 -12.15 -13.22 -18.95
N LYS A 274 -13.25 -13.96 -18.77
CA LYS A 274 -14.58 -13.38 -18.62
C LYS A 274 -14.72 -12.60 -17.31
N SER A 275 -14.23 -13.09 -16.17
CA SER A 275 -14.30 -12.30 -14.93
C SER A 275 -13.42 -11.06 -15.01
N GLU A 276 -12.27 -11.11 -15.68
CA GLU A 276 -11.41 -9.96 -15.89
C GLU A 276 -12.05 -8.95 -16.86
N ARG A 277 -12.68 -9.41 -17.95
CA ARG A 277 -13.45 -8.56 -18.86
C ARG A 277 -14.70 -7.98 -18.21
N ASP A 278 -15.43 -8.78 -17.44
CA ASP A 278 -16.60 -8.34 -16.68
C ASP A 278 -16.16 -7.34 -15.60
N LEU A 279 -15.02 -7.56 -14.92
CA LEU A 279 -14.42 -6.59 -13.98
C LEU A 279 -13.97 -5.30 -14.67
N ARG A 280 -13.36 -5.35 -15.86
CA ARG A 280 -12.98 -4.16 -16.63
C ARG A 280 -14.20 -3.40 -17.14
N THR A 281 -15.19 -4.08 -17.71
CA THR A 281 -16.43 -3.45 -18.20
C THR A 281 -17.28 -2.89 -17.03
N LEU A 282 -17.30 -3.58 -15.89
CA LEU A 282 -17.94 -3.10 -14.66
C LEU A 282 -17.10 -1.99 -13.99
N ALA A 283 -15.78 -1.96 -14.17
CA ALA A 283 -14.95 -0.83 -13.74
C ALA A 283 -15.21 0.39 -14.64
N GLU A 284 -15.24 0.24 -15.96
CA GLU A 284 -15.50 1.33 -16.93
C GLU A 284 -16.92 1.89 -16.80
N THR A 285 -17.94 1.05 -16.58
CA THR A 285 -19.30 1.54 -16.27
C THR A 285 -19.43 2.07 -14.84
N ARG A 286 -18.62 1.61 -13.88
CA ARG A 286 -18.54 2.22 -12.54
C ARG A 286 -17.77 3.53 -12.56
N THR A 287 -16.73 3.72 -13.37
CA THR A 287 -16.02 5.00 -13.49
C THR A 287 -16.92 5.99 -14.20
N GLY A 288 -17.51 5.66 -15.37
CA GLY A 288 -18.43 6.57 -16.05
C GLY A 288 -19.68 6.94 -15.22
N ALA A 289 -20.29 5.97 -14.53
CA ALA A 289 -21.43 6.26 -13.65
C ALA A 289 -21.04 6.87 -12.29
N ALA A 290 -19.78 6.73 -11.83
CA ALA A 290 -19.28 7.44 -10.66
C ALA A 290 -18.81 8.85 -11.01
N GLU A 291 -18.28 9.08 -12.21
CA GLU A 291 -17.94 10.40 -12.76
C GLU A 291 -19.22 11.22 -12.92
N GLN A 292 -20.23 10.71 -13.63
CA GLN A 292 -21.49 11.44 -13.78
C GLN A 292 -22.19 11.71 -12.42
N ARG A 293 -22.21 10.74 -11.50
CA ARG A 293 -22.74 10.95 -10.14
C ARG A 293 -21.87 11.86 -9.28
N ARG A 294 -20.55 11.89 -9.50
CA ARG A 294 -19.63 12.78 -8.80
C ARG A 294 -19.88 14.20 -9.28
N ASP A 295 -19.96 14.43 -10.58
CA ASP A 295 -20.20 15.76 -11.15
C ASP A 295 -21.59 16.31 -10.77
N GLU A 296 -22.62 15.45 -10.69
CA GLU A 296 -23.95 15.81 -10.15
C GLU A 296 -23.92 16.07 -8.64
N ALA A 297 -23.22 15.25 -7.85
CA ALA A 297 -23.08 15.44 -6.41
C ALA A 297 -22.18 16.64 -6.04
N GLU A 298 -21.20 16.97 -6.87
CA GLU A 298 -20.27 18.09 -6.71
C GLU A 298 -21.01 19.41 -6.91
N ARG A 299 -21.86 19.53 -7.94
CA ARG A 299 -22.76 20.68 -8.12
C ARG A 299 -23.73 20.83 -6.95
N ALA A 300 -24.41 19.75 -6.56
CA ALA A 300 -25.35 19.77 -5.43
C ALA A 300 -24.65 20.13 -4.09
N LEU A 301 -23.38 19.75 -3.91
CA LEU A 301 -22.57 20.09 -2.75
C LEU A 301 -22.13 21.56 -2.77
N VAL A 302 -21.78 22.12 -3.94
CA VAL A 302 -21.45 23.54 -4.09
C VAL A 302 -22.66 24.43 -3.78
N ASP A 303 -23.84 24.10 -4.32
CA ASP A 303 -25.08 24.84 -4.05
C ASP A 303 -25.47 24.78 -2.55
N ALA A 304 -25.34 23.62 -1.93
CA ALA A 304 -25.62 23.44 -0.50
C ALA A 304 -24.63 24.22 0.40
N ARG A 305 -23.36 24.30 0.01
CA ARG A 305 -22.33 25.10 0.70
C ARG A 305 -22.59 26.59 0.60
N LEU A 306 -22.92 27.09 -0.60
CA LEU A 306 -23.36 28.48 -0.82
C LEU A 306 -24.54 28.87 0.07
N ALA A 307 -25.57 28.02 0.14
CA ALA A 307 -26.73 28.26 1.01
C ALA A 307 -26.35 28.27 2.51
N PHE A 308 -25.46 27.37 2.93
CA PHE A 308 -24.98 27.30 4.32
C PHE A 308 -24.12 28.53 4.69
N ALA A 309 -23.20 28.94 3.83
CA ALA A 309 -22.36 30.12 4.05
C ALA A 309 -23.18 31.41 4.17
N ARG A 310 -24.23 31.57 3.34
CA ARG A 310 -25.17 32.70 3.44
C ARG A 310 -25.95 32.68 4.75
N SER A 311 -26.48 31.52 5.16
CA SER A 311 -27.18 31.42 6.44
C SER A 311 -26.28 31.73 7.63
N LEU A 312 -25.00 31.34 7.60
CA LEU A 312 -24.03 31.74 8.62
C LEU A 312 -23.78 33.26 8.64
N LEU A 313 -23.78 33.93 7.49
CA LEU A 313 -23.65 35.39 7.44
C LEU A 313 -24.85 36.09 8.09
N GLU A 314 -26.07 35.63 7.82
CA GLU A 314 -27.30 36.13 8.45
C GLU A 314 -27.27 35.98 9.99
N HIS A 315 -26.78 34.84 10.50
CA HIS A 315 -26.60 34.62 11.94
C HIS A 315 -25.49 35.49 12.55
N SER A 316 -24.46 35.83 11.77
CA SER A 316 -23.42 36.79 12.18
C SER A 316 -24.01 38.19 12.35
N GLU A 317 -24.83 38.65 11.41
CA GLU A 317 -25.45 39.97 11.46
C GLU A 317 -26.45 40.09 12.62
N ALA A 318 -27.23 39.04 12.88
CA ALA A 318 -28.11 38.96 14.05
C ALA A 318 -27.33 39.03 15.38
N ALA A 319 -26.25 38.24 15.53
CA ALA A 319 -25.43 38.25 16.75
C ALA A 319 -24.72 39.59 17.00
N LEU A 320 -24.32 40.30 15.92
CA LEU A 320 -23.79 41.67 16.00
C LEU A 320 -24.85 42.67 16.48
N ALA A 321 -26.09 42.56 15.99
CA ALA A 321 -27.21 43.41 16.43
C ALA A 321 -27.62 43.15 17.89
N GLU A 322 -27.42 41.93 18.39
CA GLU A 322 -27.66 41.54 19.79
C GLU A 322 -26.48 41.88 20.73
N GLY A 323 -25.34 42.32 20.20
CA GLY A 323 -24.17 42.71 20.98
C GLY A 323 -23.28 41.57 21.46
N ASP A 324 -23.34 40.39 20.81
CA ASP A 324 -22.40 39.28 21.01
C ASP A 324 -21.38 39.21 19.85
N PRO A 325 -20.26 39.98 19.93
CA PRO A 325 -19.24 39.97 18.88
C PRO A 325 -18.50 38.62 18.80
N GLY A 326 -18.52 37.80 19.86
CA GLY A 326 -17.90 36.48 19.87
C GLY A 326 -18.68 35.48 19.02
N ALA A 327 -20.00 35.42 19.20
CA ALA A 327 -20.88 34.62 18.35
C ALA A 327 -20.86 35.12 16.90
N ALA A 328 -20.91 36.44 16.68
CA ALA A 328 -20.86 37.02 15.35
C ALA A 328 -19.57 36.65 14.59
N ALA A 329 -18.40 36.82 15.20
CA ALA A 329 -17.13 36.47 14.57
C ALA A 329 -17.01 34.97 14.23
N ILE A 330 -17.57 34.08 15.06
CA ILE A 330 -17.63 32.64 14.79
C ILE A 330 -18.49 32.36 13.56
N TYR A 331 -19.65 33.00 13.44
CA TYR A 331 -20.54 32.86 12.28
C TYR A 331 -19.95 33.48 11.00
N ALA A 332 -19.33 34.66 11.08
CA ALA A 332 -18.65 35.30 9.95
C ALA A 332 -17.44 34.49 9.43
N ALA A 333 -16.61 33.97 10.32
CA ALA A 333 -15.49 33.10 9.95
C ALA A 333 -16.00 31.78 9.35
N GLY A 334 -17.09 31.23 9.90
CA GLY A 334 -17.78 30.07 9.35
C GLY A 334 -18.30 30.32 7.93
N SER A 335 -18.86 31.51 7.66
CA SER A 335 -19.31 31.91 6.33
C SER A 335 -18.15 31.91 5.32
N LEU A 336 -17.03 32.60 5.63
CA LEU A 336 -15.84 32.62 4.75
C LEU A 336 -15.23 31.23 4.50
N LEU A 337 -15.26 30.33 5.49
CA LEU A 337 -14.71 28.98 5.41
C LEU A 337 -15.57 28.01 4.57
N HIS A 338 -16.85 28.34 4.37
CA HIS A 338 -17.82 27.48 3.68
C HIS A 338 -18.37 28.09 2.39
N ASP A 339 -18.04 29.34 2.07
CA ASP A 339 -18.36 29.95 0.78
C ASP A 339 -17.41 29.41 -0.31
N PRO A 340 -17.89 28.65 -1.31
CA PRO A 340 -17.05 28.14 -2.40
C PRO A 340 -16.63 29.25 -3.39
N THR A 341 -17.18 30.46 -3.31
CA THR A 341 -16.80 31.60 -4.16
C THR A 341 -15.60 32.38 -3.61
N ASN A 342 -15.31 32.24 -2.31
CA ASN A 342 -14.14 32.85 -1.67
C ASN A 342 -12.85 32.09 -2.04
N PRO A 343 -11.85 32.70 -2.71
CA PRO A 343 -10.59 32.04 -3.09
C PRO A 343 -9.73 31.54 -1.93
N ALA A 344 -9.98 32.04 -0.71
CA ALA A 344 -9.33 31.58 0.52
C ALA A 344 -10.08 30.44 1.23
N SER A 345 -11.26 30.07 0.75
CA SER A 345 -12.06 28.97 1.29
C SER A 345 -11.40 27.62 0.98
N PRO A 346 -11.29 26.68 1.95
CA PRO A 346 -10.92 25.29 1.68
C PRO A 346 -11.92 24.57 0.76
N GLU A 347 -13.11 25.15 0.55
CA GLU A 347 -14.18 24.61 -0.28
C GLU A 347 -14.33 25.38 -1.62
N HIS A 348 -13.34 26.22 -1.97
CA HIS A 348 -13.34 27.06 -3.18
C HIS A 348 -13.43 26.25 -4.48
N VAL A 349 -14.21 26.76 -5.44
CA VAL A 349 -14.33 26.25 -6.81
C VAL A 349 -14.21 27.40 -7.80
N ASP A 350 -13.38 27.23 -8.84
CA ASP A 350 -13.23 28.18 -9.95
C ASP A 350 -14.57 28.34 -10.70
N MET A 351 -15.38 29.32 -10.28
CA MET A 351 -16.65 29.68 -10.92
C MET A 351 -16.60 31.10 -11.48
N PRO A 352 -17.18 31.35 -12.66
CA PRO A 352 -17.25 32.68 -13.26
C PRO A 352 -18.37 33.50 -12.61
N LEU A 353 -18.13 33.99 -11.39
CA LEU A 353 -18.96 34.96 -10.68
C LEU A 353 -18.27 36.32 -10.64
N GLY A 354 -19.05 37.40 -10.65
CA GLY A 354 -18.52 38.76 -10.78
C GLY A 354 -17.65 39.16 -9.59
N GLU A 355 -16.50 39.78 -9.87
CA GLU A 355 -15.51 40.19 -8.85
C GLU A 355 -16.10 41.03 -7.70
N GLU A 356 -17.19 41.75 -7.96
CA GLU A 356 -17.78 42.72 -7.05
C GLU A 356 -18.54 42.07 -5.87
N GLU A 357 -19.31 40.99 -6.10
CA GLU A 357 -20.05 40.28 -5.04
C GLU A 357 -19.11 39.51 -4.10
N ALA A 358 -18.10 38.83 -4.64
CA ALA A 358 -17.07 38.13 -3.87
C ALA A 358 -16.25 39.10 -3.00
N ARG A 359 -15.96 40.29 -3.54
CA ARG A 359 -15.22 41.36 -2.83
C ARG A 359 -16.02 41.96 -1.67
N GLU A 360 -17.33 42.21 -1.82
CA GLU A 360 -18.15 42.66 -0.69
C GLU A 360 -18.27 41.62 0.43
N ALA A 361 -18.43 40.33 0.07
CA ALA A 361 -18.53 39.25 1.06
C ALA A 361 -17.24 39.14 1.91
N ALA A 362 -16.07 39.22 1.27
CA ALA A 362 -14.79 39.24 1.96
C ALA A 362 -14.65 40.45 2.92
N VAL A 363 -15.05 41.65 2.48
CA VAL A 363 -14.95 42.88 3.28
C VAL A 363 -15.87 42.86 4.49
N ARG A 364 -17.11 42.35 4.36
CA ARG A 364 -18.06 42.22 5.50
C ARG A 364 -17.49 41.32 6.60
N SER A 365 -16.98 40.15 6.23
CA SER A 365 -16.46 39.17 7.19
C SER A 365 -15.13 39.57 7.83
N ALA A 366 -14.26 40.31 7.12
CA ALA A 366 -13.03 40.86 7.70
C ALA A 366 -13.30 41.82 8.88
N ARG A 367 -14.36 42.64 8.77
CA ARG A 367 -14.76 43.57 9.86
C ARG A 367 -15.24 42.84 11.11
N ALA A 368 -16.01 41.75 10.96
CA ALA A 368 -16.44 40.93 12.09
C ALA A 368 -15.25 40.19 12.76
N PHE A 369 -14.23 39.82 11.98
CA PHE A 369 -13.04 39.13 12.48
C PHE A 369 -12.08 40.05 13.27
N SER A 370 -11.99 41.34 12.92
CA SER A 370 -11.19 42.32 13.68
C SER A 370 -11.65 42.42 15.15
N ALA A 371 -12.96 42.42 15.40
CA ALA A 371 -13.54 42.51 16.75
C ALA A 371 -13.25 41.27 17.64
N TYR A 372 -12.82 40.15 17.03
CA TYR A 372 -12.45 38.93 17.74
C TYR A 372 -10.97 38.93 18.19
N LEU A 373 -10.08 39.54 17.40
CA LEU A 373 -8.65 39.61 17.72
C LEU A 373 -8.37 40.42 18.99
N ASP A 374 -9.17 41.46 19.25
CA ASP A 374 -9.09 42.28 20.48
C ASP A 374 -9.55 41.52 21.74
N ALA A 375 -10.25 40.39 21.60
CA ALA A 375 -10.93 39.70 22.71
C ALA A 375 -10.20 38.44 23.24
N GLU A 376 -9.32 37.79 22.47
CA GLU A 376 -8.81 36.45 22.82
C GLU A 376 -7.44 36.39 23.53
N ASP A 377 -6.83 37.53 23.85
CA ASP A 377 -5.42 37.57 24.29
C ASP A 377 -5.17 37.08 25.73
N ALA A 378 -5.11 35.75 25.95
CA ALA A 378 -4.82 35.15 27.26
C ALA A 378 -4.19 33.72 27.26
N ARG A 379 -2.85 33.67 27.50
CA ARG A 379 -2.04 32.70 28.33
C ARG A 379 -1.22 31.54 27.66
N ARG A 380 0.14 31.65 27.72
CA ARG A 380 1.21 30.71 28.23
C ARG A 380 1.39 29.25 27.70
N TYR A 381 2.58 28.66 27.46
CA TYR A 381 4.04 29.04 27.35
C TYR A 381 4.89 27.97 26.59
N VAL A 382 6.10 28.30 26.10
CA VAL A 382 7.09 27.43 25.39
C VAL A 382 8.56 27.86 25.62
N PHE A 383 9.49 26.93 25.88
CA PHE A 383 10.95 27.21 25.81
C PHE A 383 11.43 27.17 24.36
N VAL A 384 12.07 28.24 23.88
CA VAL A 384 12.50 28.36 22.46
C VAL A 384 13.92 27.85 22.29
N ARG A 385 14.85 28.39 23.08
CA ARG A 385 16.29 28.27 22.79
C ARG A 385 17.16 28.60 24.00
N ARG A 386 18.29 27.88 24.12
CA ARG A 386 19.44 28.25 24.95
C ARG A 386 20.36 29.14 24.10
N VAL A 387 20.76 30.29 24.64
CA VAL A 387 21.67 31.26 23.98
C VAL A 387 23.00 31.26 24.71
N GLU A 388 24.12 31.14 23.99
CA GLU A 388 25.44 31.31 24.58
C GLU A 388 25.78 32.82 24.66
N ALA A 389 25.54 33.40 25.84
CA ALA A 389 25.71 34.82 26.13
C ALA A 389 26.90 35.03 27.06
N ALA A 390 28.00 35.59 26.53
CA ALA A 390 29.26 35.73 27.27
C ALA A 390 29.27 36.88 28.32
N SER A 391 28.21 37.68 28.42
CA SER A 391 28.17 38.85 29.30
C SER A 391 26.78 39.11 29.89
N ALA A 392 26.79 39.84 31.00
CA ALA A 392 25.72 39.92 31.99
C ALA A 392 24.58 40.89 31.69
N ARG A 393 24.70 41.68 30.61
CA ARG A 393 23.88 42.89 30.38
C ARG A 393 23.60 43.10 28.90
N GLY A 394 23.00 42.08 28.27
CA GLY A 394 22.36 42.20 26.96
C GLY A 394 20.90 42.64 27.08
N GLY A 395 20.22 42.73 25.93
CA GLY A 395 18.79 43.02 25.85
C GLY A 395 18.13 42.38 24.62
N LEU A 396 16.79 42.39 24.62
CA LEU A 396 15.93 41.94 23.52
C LEU A 396 15.30 43.16 22.85
N ALA A 397 15.42 43.28 21.54
CA ALA A 397 14.82 44.37 20.77
C ALA A 397 13.27 44.32 20.81
N PRO A 398 12.58 45.45 20.56
CA PRO A 398 11.11 45.51 20.64
C PRO A 398 10.39 44.52 19.71
N ASP A 399 10.95 44.24 18.53
CA ASP A 399 10.48 43.22 17.58
C ASP A 399 10.51 41.77 18.12
N GLY A 400 11.15 41.52 19.27
CA GLY A 400 11.36 40.19 19.85
C GLY A 400 12.19 39.23 18.98
N ARG A 401 12.74 39.69 17.85
CA ARG A 401 13.52 38.88 16.90
C ARG A 401 15.02 39.10 17.07
N THR A 402 15.44 40.22 17.64
CA THR A 402 16.87 40.57 17.73
C THR A 402 17.36 40.58 19.18
N LEU A 403 18.33 39.73 19.50
CA LEU A 403 19.10 39.81 20.75
C LEU A 403 20.39 40.61 20.52
N VAL A 404 20.71 41.50 21.47
CA VAL A 404 21.94 42.30 21.45
C VAL A 404 22.67 42.15 22.78
N PHE A 405 23.94 41.77 22.76
CA PHE A 405 24.72 41.59 23.98
C PHE A 405 26.24 41.77 23.76
N PRO A 406 26.96 42.38 24.71
CA PRO A 406 28.40 42.51 24.59
C PRO A 406 29.14 41.16 24.74
N ILE A 407 30.19 40.96 23.96
CA ILE A 407 31.12 39.82 24.03
C ILE A 407 32.54 40.39 23.97
N GLY A 408 33.21 40.51 25.12
CA GLY A 408 34.55 41.09 25.21
C GLY A 408 34.58 42.54 24.72
N ALA A 409 35.29 42.78 23.60
CA ALA A 409 35.41 44.10 22.98
C ALA A 409 34.45 44.33 21.79
N GLN A 410 33.45 43.47 21.61
CA GLN A 410 32.48 43.51 20.51
C GLN A 410 31.04 43.49 21.02
N LEU A 411 30.11 43.95 20.18
CA LEU A 411 28.68 43.81 20.40
C LEU A 411 28.14 42.70 19.48
N ALA A 412 27.59 41.64 20.04
CA ALA A 412 26.93 40.58 19.27
C ALA A 412 25.47 40.93 19.03
N ILE A 413 25.01 40.65 17.81
CA ILE A 413 23.63 40.77 17.34
C ILE A 413 23.24 39.39 16.83
N GLU A 414 22.20 38.80 17.39
CA GLU A 414 21.80 37.43 17.10
C GLU A 414 20.28 37.30 16.94
N PRO A 415 19.79 36.67 15.86
CA PRO A 415 18.38 36.34 15.73
C PRO A 415 17.91 35.40 16.85
N ALA A 416 16.82 35.79 17.53
CA ALA A 416 16.22 35.08 18.66
C ALA A 416 15.74 33.66 18.29
N ASP A 417 15.52 33.40 17.00
CA ASP A 417 15.06 32.12 16.46
C ASP A 417 16.18 31.08 16.21
N GLY A 418 17.45 31.49 16.15
CA GLY A 418 18.58 30.61 15.82
C GLY A 418 19.43 31.03 14.62
N GLY A 419 19.12 32.13 13.96
CA GLY A 419 19.90 32.64 12.81
C GLY A 419 21.37 33.00 13.12
N ALA A 420 22.13 33.31 12.06
CA ALA A 420 23.55 33.59 12.16
C ALA A 420 23.86 34.86 12.98
N ARG A 421 24.78 34.75 13.94
CA ARG A 421 25.28 35.87 14.76
C ARG A 421 26.12 36.83 13.93
N ARG A 422 25.78 38.13 13.94
CA ARG A 422 26.62 39.25 13.50
C ARG A 422 27.36 39.84 14.71
N THR A 423 28.54 40.41 14.51
CA THR A 423 29.23 41.21 15.52
C THR A 423 29.56 42.59 14.97
N LEU A 424 29.49 43.60 15.83
CA LEU A 424 29.96 44.95 15.57
C LEU A 424 31.21 45.22 16.43
N PRO A 425 32.20 45.99 15.93
CA PRO A 425 33.41 46.36 16.66
C PRO A 425 33.16 47.47 17.70
N ILE A 426 32.04 47.38 18.43
CA ILE A 426 31.63 48.31 19.47
C ILE A 426 31.97 47.69 20.83
N HIS A 427 32.82 48.35 21.61
CA HIS A 427 33.04 48.00 23.00
C HIS A 427 31.98 48.67 23.87
N ALA A 428 31.17 47.86 24.56
CA ALA A 428 30.14 48.30 25.48
C ALA A 428 30.12 47.39 26.72
N ASP A 429 29.86 47.96 27.89
CA ASP A 429 29.78 47.22 29.16
C ASP A 429 28.37 46.67 29.41
N ARG A 430 27.35 47.38 28.91
CA ARG A 430 25.94 47.00 29.03
C ARG A 430 25.06 47.63 27.96
N VAL A 431 24.01 46.92 27.58
CA VAL A 431 22.81 47.48 26.95
C VAL A 431 21.99 48.15 28.05
N LEU A 432 21.61 49.41 27.85
CA LEU A 432 20.71 50.15 28.75
C LEU A 432 19.24 50.00 28.35
N GLY A 433 18.99 49.87 27.04
CA GLY A 433 17.65 49.72 26.48
C GLY A 433 17.69 49.85 24.95
N PHE A 434 16.51 49.86 24.34
CA PHE A 434 16.32 50.11 22.91
C PHE A 434 15.44 51.34 22.74
N LEU A 435 15.69 52.09 21.67
CA LEU A 435 14.68 53.00 21.14
C LEU A 435 13.74 52.19 20.25
N ASP A 436 14.27 51.55 19.22
CA ASP A 436 13.51 50.72 18.27
C ASP A 436 14.36 49.53 17.81
N ASP A 437 13.94 48.88 16.72
CA ASP A 437 14.54 47.64 16.23
C ASP A 437 15.94 47.83 15.60
N ASP A 438 16.34 49.08 15.27
CA ASP A 438 17.70 49.41 14.83
C ASP A 438 18.49 50.26 15.84
N ARG A 439 17.84 51.12 16.64
CA ARG A 439 18.52 52.04 17.56
C ARG A 439 18.65 51.47 18.98
N VAL A 440 19.86 51.09 19.37
CA VAL A 440 20.18 50.55 20.71
C VAL A 440 20.90 51.57 21.59
N ILE A 441 20.67 51.55 22.91
CA ILE A 441 21.36 52.39 23.89
C ILE A 441 22.42 51.56 24.63
N LEU A 442 23.67 51.99 24.56
CA LEU A 442 24.83 51.28 25.12
C LEU A 442 25.57 52.18 26.12
N ALA A 443 25.97 51.62 27.26
CA ALA A 443 26.93 52.25 28.16
C ALA A 443 28.34 51.69 27.94
N ARG A 444 29.35 52.56 28.09
CA ARG A 444 30.77 52.31 27.81
C ARG A 444 31.61 53.17 28.74
N GLY A 445 32.22 52.54 29.75
CA GLY A 445 32.90 53.24 30.84
C GLY A 445 31.92 54.19 31.56
N ASP A 446 32.32 55.45 31.68
CA ASP A 446 31.55 56.50 32.34
C ASP A 446 30.57 57.24 31.40
N GLY A 447 30.48 56.84 30.13
CA GLY A 447 29.59 57.43 29.12
C GLY A 447 28.54 56.46 28.58
N ALA A 448 27.51 57.01 27.91
CA ALA A 448 26.52 56.24 27.18
C ALA A 448 26.18 56.89 25.84
N GLY A 449 25.56 56.13 24.93
CA GLY A 449 25.15 56.65 23.62
C GLY A 449 24.12 55.78 22.92
N VAL A 450 23.50 56.36 21.89
CA VAL A 450 22.59 55.67 20.97
C VAL A 450 23.38 55.25 19.75
N TYR A 451 23.24 53.99 19.32
CA TYR A 451 23.96 53.39 18.20
C TYR A 451 22.98 52.71 17.24
N SER A 452 23.26 52.75 15.93
CA SER A 452 22.57 51.92 14.94
C SER A 452 23.12 50.49 14.97
N LEU A 453 22.24 49.50 15.02
CA LEU A 453 22.58 48.08 14.90
C LEU A 453 22.97 47.72 13.46
N GLY A 454 22.41 48.42 12.46
CA GLY A 454 22.69 48.28 11.04
C GLY A 454 24.08 48.78 10.65
N SER A 455 24.42 50.04 10.94
CA SER A 455 25.72 50.63 10.57
C SER A 455 26.81 50.47 11.63
N GLY A 456 26.44 50.32 12.91
CA GLY A 456 27.36 50.36 14.04
C GLY A 456 27.84 51.76 14.42
N GLU A 457 27.33 52.81 13.79
CA GLU A 457 27.68 54.20 14.09
C GLU A 457 26.97 54.68 15.36
N GLN A 458 27.64 55.57 16.09
CA GLN A 458 27.03 56.29 17.20
C GLN A 458 26.18 57.44 16.64
N LEU A 459 24.86 57.36 16.82
CA LEU A 459 23.90 58.35 16.38
C LEU A 459 23.84 59.55 17.33
N HIS A 460 23.99 59.31 18.63
CA HIS A 460 23.94 60.35 19.65
C HIS A 460 24.78 59.98 20.89
N ALA A 461 25.30 60.98 21.59
CA ALA A 461 25.98 60.83 22.87
C ALA A 461 25.03 61.24 24.00
N LEU A 462 24.74 60.33 24.93
CA LEU A 462 23.92 60.63 26.10
C LEU A 462 24.78 61.35 27.17
N PRO A 463 24.14 62.04 28.13
CA PRO A 463 24.84 62.70 29.23
C PRO A 463 25.87 61.80 29.94
N GLU A 464 26.98 62.41 30.35
CA GLU A 464 28.03 61.74 31.12
C GLU A 464 27.48 61.20 32.44
N GLY A 465 27.93 60.01 32.85
CA GLY A 465 27.42 59.33 34.05
C GLY A 465 26.02 58.75 33.91
N THR A 466 25.46 58.60 32.69
CA THR A 466 24.18 57.90 32.46
C THR A 466 24.21 56.48 33.03
N ARG A 467 23.30 56.16 33.97
CA ARG A 467 23.16 54.84 34.62
C ARG A 467 21.96 54.04 34.13
N ALA A 468 20.87 54.69 33.74
CA ALA A 468 19.70 54.06 33.10
C ALA A 468 19.06 54.97 32.05
N ALA A 469 18.38 54.34 31.11
CA ALA A 469 17.61 55.01 30.07
C ALA A 469 16.34 54.19 29.73
N VAL A 470 15.18 54.84 29.61
CA VAL A 470 13.91 54.17 29.30
C VAL A 470 13.06 55.00 28.33
N ARG A 471 12.67 54.38 27.22
CA ARG A 471 11.77 54.97 26.21
C ARG A 471 10.30 54.82 26.63
N PHE A 472 9.50 55.83 26.33
CA PHE A 472 8.04 55.74 26.21
C PHE A 472 7.60 56.58 25.03
N GLU A 473 6.95 55.96 24.05
CA GLU A 473 6.48 56.61 22.80
C GLU A 473 7.56 57.47 22.11
N ASP A 474 7.41 58.78 22.11
CA ASP A 474 8.28 59.79 21.49
C ASP A 474 9.38 60.31 22.43
N ARG A 475 9.44 59.82 23.68
CA ARG A 475 10.30 60.33 24.77
C ARG A 475 11.28 59.29 25.29
N LEU A 476 12.46 59.77 25.69
CA LEU A 476 13.52 58.99 26.33
C LEU A 476 13.90 59.62 27.67
N ALA A 477 13.57 58.98 28.80
CA ALA A 477 14.09 59.38 30.11
C ALA A 477 15.48 58.78 30.34
N VAL A 478 16.41 59.57 30.87
CA VAL A 478 17.81 59.22 31.12
C VAL A 478 18.19 59.68 32.54
N ALA A 479 18.64 58.76 33.39
CA ALA A 479 19.11 59.06 34.74
C ALA A 479 20.65 59.05 34.79
N THR A 480 21.24 60.11 35.32
CA THR A 480 22.68 60.21 35.61
C THR A 480 22.99 59.90 37.08
N GLU A 481 24.23 59.50 37.35
CA GLU A 481 24.71 59.03 38.66
C GLU A 481 24.52 60.05 39.81
N ASP A 482 24.53 61.34 39.50
CA ASP A 482 24.30 62.45 40.42
C ASP A 482 22.83 62.60 40.87
N GLY A 483 21.91 61.89 40.22
CA GLY A 483 20.47 61.92 40.46
C GLY A 483 19.71 62.94 39.62
N THR A 484 20.29 63.47 38.53
CA THR A 484 19.53 64.22 37.53
C THR A 484 18.83 63.23 36.58
N VAL A 485 17.54 63.46 36.30
CA VAL A 485 16.78 62.76 35.27
C VAL A 485 16.44 63.76 34.18
N ARG A 486 16.94 63.52 32.97
CA ARG A 486 16.60 64.29 31.76
C ARG A 486 15.63 63.50 30.90
N VAL A 487 14.71 64.18 30.22
CA VAL A 487 13.85 63.58 29.21
C VAL A 487 14.14 64.23 27.87
N LEU A 488 14.46 63.39 26.88
CA LEU A 488 14.84 63.79 25.53
C LEU A 488 13.77 63.34 24.52
N GLY A 489 13.65 64.06 23.39
CA GLY A 489 12.92 63.56 22.22
C GLY A 489 13.64 62.37 21.57
N VAL A 490 12.91 61.35 21.12
CA VAL A 490 13.50 60.12 20.56
C VAL A 490 14.14 60.33 19.19
N ASP A 491 13.63 61.29 18.40
CA ASP A 491 14.05 61.48 17.01
C ASP A 491 14.98 62.68 16.78
N GLY A 492 14.92 63.72 17.61
CA GLY A 492 15.85 64.86 17.58
C GLY A 492 16.87 64.90 18.73
N TYR A 493 16.68 64.11 19.78
CA TYR A 493 17.47 64.11 21.02
C TYR A 493 17.50 65.48 21.75
N GLU A 494 16.54 66.35 21.46
CA GLU A 494 16.33 67.61 22.13
C GLU A 494 15.89 67.41 23.58
N GLU A 495 16.40 68.22 24.52
CA GLU A 495 16.00 68.14 25.92
C GLU A 495 14.61 68.77 26.10
N LEU A 496 13.64 67.93 26.48
CA LEU A 496 12.24 68.31 26.72
C LEU A 496 12.02 68.79 28.16
N GLY A 497 12.95 68.46 29.07
CA GLY A 497 12.99 68.93 30.45
C GLY A 497 13.67 67.95 31.40
N ASP A 498 13.98 68.42 32.60
CA ASP A 498 14.73 67.68 33.62
C ASP A 498 14.11 67.80 35.03
N PHE A 499 14.58 66.96 35.95
CA PHE A 499 14.33 67.10 37.38
C PHE A 499 15.38 66.35 38.23
N GLN A 500 15.50 66.72 39.51
CA GLN A 500 16.45 66.11 40.44
C GLN A 500 15.77 65.13 41.40
N THR A 501 16.11 63.85 41.31
CA THR A 501 15.68 62.82 42.28
C THR A 501 16.57 62.77 43.52
N SER A 502 16.08 62.19 44.62
CA SER A 502 16.92 61.81 45.77
C SER A 502 17.64 60.47 45.59
N VAL A 503 17.30 59.70 44.55
CA VAL A 503 18.01 58.47 44.16
C VAL A 503 19.34 58.84 43.47
N ARG A 504 20.43 58.19 43.85
CA ARG A 504 21.79 58.40 43.30
C ARG A 504 22.52 57.09 43.13
N GLY A 505 23.42 57.01 42.15
CA GLY A 505 24.12 55.79 41.79
C GLY A 505 23.38 54.96 40.74
N GLU A 506 23.47 53.63 40.83
CA GLU A 506 22.71 52.71 39.96
C GLU A 506 21.20 52.93 40.19
N THR A 507 20.55 53.45 39.15
CA THR A 507 19.15 53.92 39.16
C THR A 507 18.37 53.09 38.16
N GLU A 508 17.14 52.71 38.47
CA GLU A 508 16.20 52.05 37.55
C GLU A 508 15.00 53.00 37.30
N LEU A 509 14.56 53.09 36.05
CA LEU A 509 13.51 54.01 35.59
C LEU A 509 12.35 53.26 34.96
N ALA A 510 11.12 53.70 35.22
CA ALA A 510 9.93 53.18 34.54
C ALA A 510 8.89 54.27 34.27
N TRP A 511 8.41 54.36 33.03
CA TRP A 511 7.28 55.24 32.68
C TRP A 511 5.95 54.71 33.21
N SER A 512 5.08 55.64 33.57
CA SER A 512 3.75 55.43 34.13
C SER A 512 2.70 56.12 33.25
N GLY A 513 2.55 55.57 32.05
CA GLY A 513 1.78 56.19 30.95
C GLY A 513 2.38 57.52 30.50
N GLU A 514 1.61 58.28 29.75
CA GLU A 514 2.05 59.56 29.16
C GLU A 514 2.50 60.62 30.17
N THR A 515 2.11 60.52 31.44
CA THR A 515 2.09 61.66 32.39
C THR A 515 2.95 61.50 33.64
N ARG A 516 3.66 60.39 33.85
CA ARG A 516 4.47 60.17 35.07
C ARG A 516 5.68 59.26 34.85
N LEU A 517 6.73 59.46 35.66
CA LEU A 517 7.92 58.61 35.73
C LEU A 517 8.12 58.09 37.16
N VAL A 518 8.37 56.79 37.30
CA VAL A 518 8.82 56.13 38.53
C VAL A 518 10.34 56.04 38.52
N VAL A 519 10.97 56.44 39.63
CA VAL A 519 12.42 56.41 39.84
C VAL A 519 12.73 55.60 41.09
N GLY A 520 13.59 54.59 40.97
CA GLY A 520 14.09 53.77 42.08
C GLY A 520 15.58 53.48 41.96
N GLY A 521 16.21 52.99 43.02
CA GLY A 521 17.65 52.70 43.04
C GLY A 521 17.96 51.25 43.37
N ASP A 522 18.94 50.67 42.68
CA ASP A 522 19.48 49.34 42.99
C ASP A 522 20.21 49.37 44.34
N GLY A 523 19.95 48.39 45.21
CA GLY A 523 20.45 48.38 46.59
C GLY A 523 19.92 49.53 47.46
N ARG A 524 18.77 50.12 47.12
CA ARG A 524 18.13 51.22 47.87
C ARG A 524 16.68 50.91 48.21
N SER A 525 16.22 51.46 49.33
CA SER A 525 14.85 51.30 49.82
C SER A 525 13.96 52.52 49.52
N VAL A 526 14.25 53.32 48.49
CA VAL A 526 13.52 54.55 48.16
C VAL A 526 12.93 54.46 46.76
N LEU A 527 11.65 54.81 46.64
CA LEU A 527 10.94 54.92 45.36
C LEU A 527 10.26 56.29 45.26
N GLU A 528 10.41 56.96 44.12
CA GLU A 528 9.82 58.27 43.84
C GLU A 528 8.92 58.23 42.61
N LEU A 529 7.83 59.00 42.64
CA LEU A 529 6.95 59.24 41.49
C LEU A 529 7.02 60.71 41.11
N TRP A 530 7.33 60.98 39.85
CA TRP A 530 7.46 62.30 39.27
C TRP A 530 6.40 62.52 38.18
N PRO A 531 5.85 63.73 38.03
CA PRO A 531 4.93 64.04 36.95
C PRO A 531 5.70 64.37 35.66
N TRP A 532 5.03 64.18 34.53
CA TRP A 532 5.45 64.63 33.21
C TRP A 532 4.30 65.43 32.55
N PRO A 533 4.52 66.65 32.02
CA PRO A 533 5.77 67.44 32.04
C PRO A 533 6.33 67.69 33.45
N PRO A 534 7.62 68.07 33.59
CA PRO A 534 8.30 68.15 34.88
C PRO A 534 7.58 69.07 35.87
N GLY A 535 7.51 68.63 37.12
CA GLY A 535 6.81 69.31 38.19
C GLY A 535 7.20 68.76 39.56
N PRO A 536 6.56 69.23 40.65
CA PRO A 536 6.87 68.75 41.99
C PRO A 536 6.60 67.24 42.11
N ARG A 537 7.56 66.51 42.70
CA ARG A 537 7.48 65.06 42.97
C ARG A 537 6.14 64.69 43.61
N VAL A 538 5.40 63.80 42.93
CA VAL A 538 4.03 63.38 43.31
C VAL A 538 4.05 62.55 44.60
N ALA A 539 4.99 61.60 44.70
CA ALA A 539 5.12 60.72 45.85
C ALA A 539 6.57 60.32 46.11
N ARG A 540 6.88 60.00 47.37
CA ARG A 540 8.08 59.30 47.80
C ARG A 540 7.68 58.29 48.86
N THR A 541 8.16 57.06 48.74
CA THR A 541 7.96 56.01 49.76
C THR A 541 9.30 55.38 50.13
N GLU A 542 9.38 54.92 51.37
CA GLU A 542 10.50 54.10 51.87
C GLU A 542 10.00 52.67 52.05
N LEU A 543 10.75 51.73 51.47
CA LEU A 543 10.43 50.30 51.41
C LEU A 543 11.11 49.57 52.58
N PRO A 544 10.56 48.43 53.04
CA PRO A 544 11.10 47.68 54.17
C PRO A 544 12.43 46.96 53.87
N ALA A 545 12.77 46.80 52.59
CA ALA A 545 13.98 46.12 52.10
C ALA A 545 14.54 46.84 50.86
N GLU A 546 15.79 46.54 50.51
CA GLU A 546 16.45 47.04 49.31
C GLU A 546 15.77 46.48 48.04
N VAL A 547 15.70 47.31 46.99
CA VAL A 547 15.16 46.92 45.68
C VAL A 547 16.29 46.39 44.80
N HIS A 548 16.17 45.16 44.31
CA HIS A 548 17.15 44.51 43.40
C HIS A 548 16.62 44.38 41.96
N ALA A 549 15.31 44.59 41.74
CA ALA A 549 14.72 44.61 40.41
C ALA A 549 13.43 45.47 40.37
N ILE A 550 13.25 46.24 39.30
CA ILE A 550 12.01 46.96 39.01
C ILE A 550 11.50 46.50 37.65
N ALA A 551 10.27 45.98 37.61
CA ALA A 551 9.50 45.86 36.37
C ALA A 551 8.58 47.08 36.25
N GLY A 552 8.53 47.67 35.04
CA GLY A 552 7.72 48.87 34.74
C GLY A 552 6.20 48.66 34.89
N LEU A 553 5.36 49.53 34.30
CA LEU A 553 3.92 49.38 34.51
C LEU A 553 3.27 48.26 33.70
N ASP A 554 2.54 47.38 34.41
CA ASP A 554 1.46 46.58 33.85
C ASP A 554 0.37 47.51 33.28
N GLY A 555 0.34 47.70 31.97
CA GLY A 555 -0.73 48.43 31.27
C GLY A 555 -1.04 49.79 31.89
N GLU A 556 0.01 50.53 32.24
CA GLU A 556 -0.04 51.83 32.94
C GLU A 556 -0.62 51.84 34.36
N ARG A 557 -0.77 50.67 35.02
CA ARG A 557 -1.50 50.54 36.29
C ARG A 557 -0.70 50.04 37.50
N ARG A 558 0.37 49.25 37.35
CA ARG A 558 1.08 48.63 38.51
C ARG A 558 2.58 48.42 38.30
N VAL A 559 3.39 48.87 39.26
CA VAL A 559 4.84 48.56 39.35
C VAL A 559 5.01 47.20 40.04
N ALA A 560 5.99 46.40 39.64
CA ALA A 560 6.43 45.25 40.46
C ALA A 560 7.89 45.41 40.88
N LEU A 561 8.16 45.20 42.16
CA LEU A 561 9.46 45.36 42.80
C LEU A 561 9.95 44.01 43.33
N GLY A 562 11.12 43.57 42.89
CA GLY A 562 11.88 42.49 43.51
C GLY A 562 12.69 43.06 44.68
N LEU A 563 12.48 42.51 45.88
CA LEU A 563 13.15 42.93 47.10
C LEU A 563 14.27 41.95 47.49
N ALA A 564 15.19 42.42 48.35
CA ALA A 564 16.25 41.60 48.93
C ALA A 564 15.71 40.50 49.87
N ASP A 565 14.65 40.80 50.64
CA ASP A 565 13.82 39.78 51.26
C ASP A 565 13.10 38.97 50.18
N PRO A 566 12.85 37.65 50.35
CA PRO A 566 12.31 36.76 49.32
C PRO A 566 10.82 37.04 49.01
N LEU A 567 10.55 38.19 48.41
CA LEU A 567 9.25 38.81 48.27
C LEU A 567 9.21 39.67 46.99
N VAL A 568 8.04 39.74 46.38
CA VAL A 568 7.74 40.70 45.31
C VAL A 568 6.59 41.58 45.78
N ALA A 569 6.82 42.89 45.81
CA ALA A 569 5.78 43.87 46.10
C ALA A 569 5.21 44.42 44.79
N VAL A 570 3.89 44.40 44.64
CA VAL A 570 3.19 45.02 43.51
C VAL A 570 2.46 46.25 44.01
N LEU A 571 2.84 47.41 43.46
CA LEU A 571 2.34 48.72 43.89
C LEU A 571 1.47 49.36 42.81
N SER A 572 0.33 49.89 43.22
CA SER A 572 -0.40 50.90 42.43
C SER A 572 0.38 52.22 42.50
N PRO A 573 0.69 52.90 41.37
CA PRO A 573 1.56 54.08 41.39
C PRO A 573 0.95 55.26 42.15
N ASP A 574 -0.37 55.42 42.15
CA ASP A 574 -1.05 56.57 42.76
C ASP A 574 -1.96 56.19 43.96
N PRO A 575 -1.65 56.59 45.19
CA PRO A 575 -0.31 56.88 45.73
C PRO A 575 0.33 55.60 46.29
N PHE A 576 1.40 55.09 45.66
CA PHE A 576 2.21 53.90 46.05
C PHE A 576 1.52 52.87 46.97
N GLY A 577 0.33 52.41 46.57
CA GLY A 577 -0.50 51.52 47.37
C GLY A 577 -0.09 50.07 47.17
N VAL A 578 0.19 49.33 48.24
CA VAL A 578 0.52 47.90 48.15
C VAL A 578 -0.73 47.13 47.71
N GLY A 579 -0.77 46.73 46.44
CA GLY A 579 -1.89 46.00 45.85
C GLY A 579 -1.77 44.49 46.05
N ALA A 580 -0.56 43.95 45.96
CA ALA A 580 -0.28 42.54 46.26
C ALA A 580 1.15 42.34 46.75
N THR A 581 1.32 41.34 47.61
CA THR A 581 2.62 40.90 48.14
C THR A 581 2.76 39.40 47.86
N LEU A 582 3.77 39.03 47.06
CA LEU A 582 3.91 37.67 46.54
C LEU A 582 5.16 37.00 47.13
N PRO A 583 5.04 35.83 47.79
CA PRO A 583 6.20 35.09 48.30
C PRO A 583 6.99 34.44 47.15
N THR A 584 8.30 34.37 47.34
CA THR A 584 9.25 33.82 46.36
C THR A 584 9.99 32.60 46.92
N LEU A 585 10.71 31.90 46.04
CA LEU A 585 11.51 30.72 46.37
C LEU A 585 12.98 31.05 46.65
N GLY A 586 13.35 32.33 46.63
CA GLY A 586 14.72 32.85 46.81
C GLY A 586 14.80 34.32 46.38
N GLU A 587 15.94 34.96 46.63
CA GLU A 587 16.21 36.37 46.29
C GLU A 587 15.83 36.71 44.84
N VAL A 588 15.17 37.86 44.63
CA VAL A 588 14.70 38.29 43.31
C VAL A 588 15.78 39.09 42.60
N THR A 589 16.34 38.52 41.52
CA THR A 589 17.46 39.14 40.77
C THR A 589 17.03 39.74 39.41
N GLY A 590 15.73 39.71 39.11
CA GLY A 590 15.15 40.27 37.89
C GLY A 590 13.64 40.11 37.89
N ALA A 591 12.92 41.06 37.28
CA ALA A 591 11.48 41.05 37.16
C ALA A 591 11.06 41.63 35.80
N ALA A 592 10.06 41.03 35.14
CA ALA A 592 9.56 41.50 33.87
C ALA A 592 8.06 41.23 33.71
N TRP A 593 7.31 42.23 33.23
CA TRP A 593 5.91 42.04 32.86
C TRP A 593 5.82 41.38 31.50
N LEU A 594 5.12 40.25 31.48
CA LEU A 594 4.96 39.43 30.30
C LEU A 594 3.74 39.85 29.49
N LYS A 595 2.67 40.24 30.19
CA LYS A 595 1.52 41.03 29.72
C LYS A 595 0.74 41.48 30.97
N ALA A 596 -0.41 42.11 30.78
CA ALA A 596 -1.21 42.59 31.91
C ALA A 596 -1.58 41.49 32.91
N GLY A 597 -1.41 41.76 34.21
CA GLY A 597 -1.62 40.82 35.33
C GLY A 597 -0.62 39.66 35.43
N ILE A 598 0.37 39.58 34.54
CA ILE A 598 1.19 38.38 34.29
C ILE A 598 2.67 38.74 34.43
N LEU A 599 3.23 38.44 35.60
CA LEU A 599 4.60 38.79 36.00
C LEU A 599 5.53 37.56 35.97
N ALA A 600 6.77 37.75 35.49
CA ALA A 600 7.89 36.83 35.67
C ALA A 600 8.93 37.40 36.62
N THR A 601 9.49 36.56 37.49
CA THR A 601 10.55 36.94 38.43
C THR A 601 11.65 35.89 38.48
N ALA A 602 12.90 36.32 38.36
CA ALA A 602 14.08 35.47 38.48
C ALA A 602 14.40 35.28 39.96
N GLU A 603 14.36 34.04 40.45
CA GLU A 603 14.38 33.71 41.87
C GLU A 603 15.54 32.77 42.21
N GLY A 604 16.48 33.28 43.00
CA GLY A 604 17.74 32.60 43.31
C GLY A 604 18.59 32.33 42.06
N THR A 605 19.31 31.22 42.08
CA THR A 605 20.40 30.95 41.11
C THR A 605 19.96 30.24 39.83
N ASP A 606 18.79 29.59 39.78
CA ASP A 606 18.41 28.67 38.69
C ASP A 606 16.94 28.72 38.23
N ARG A 607 16.22 29.83 38.45
CA ARG A 607 14.75 29.86 38.27
C ARG A 607 14.21 31.16 37.70
N VAL A 608 13.16 31.04 36.89
CA VAL A 608 12.15 32.08 36.68
C VAL A 608 10.80 31.55 37.12
N VAL A 609 10.16 32.19 38.09
CA VAL A 609 8.81 31.85 38.51
C VAL A 609 7.84 32.82 37.87
N VAL A 610 6.75 32.30 37.31
CA VAL A 610 5.81 33.12 36.54
C VAL A 610 4.43 33.07 37.18
N ARG A 611 3.89 34.21 37.59
CA ARG A 611 2.68 34.34 38.42
C ARG A 611 1.56 35.08 37.71
N ASN A 612 0.32 34.83 38.14
CA ASN A 612 -0.79 35.76 38.00
C ASN A 612 -0.83 36.61 39.26
N VAL A 613 -0.71 37.93 39.11
CA VAL A 613 -0.68 38.88 40.22
C VAL A 613 -2.06 39.04 40.86
N ASP A 614 -3.12 39.12 40.05
CA ASP A 614 -4.50 39.34 40.49
C ASP A 614 -5.07 38.22 41.37
N GLY A 615 -4.53 37.00 41.24
CA GLY A 615 -4.91 35.85 42.07
C GLY A 615 -3.79 35.32 42.97
N ALA A 616 -2.66 36.03 43.08
CA ALA A 616 -1.42 35.57 43.73
C ALA A 616 -0.95 34.15 43.32
N GLN A 617 -1.38 33.68 42.15
CA GLN A 617 -1.26 32.28 41.75
C GLN A 617 0.07 32.05 41.02
N ARG A 618 0.90 31.14 41.52
CA ARG A 618 2.01 30.59 40.74
C ARG A 618 1.45 29.76 39.58
N LEU A 619 1.78 30.17 38.37
CA LEU A 619 1.29 29.56 37.14
C LEU A 619 2.37 28.71 36.45
N ASP A 620 3.65 29.03 36.61
CA ASP A 620 4.76 28.20 36.10
C ASP A 620 6.08 28.42 36.89
N THR A 621 7.07 27.56 36.68
CA THR A 621 8.46 27.70 37.15
C THR A 621 9.42 27.13 36.12
N LEU A 622 10.12 28.03 35.43
CA LEU A 622 11.11 27.74 34.41
C LEU A 622 12.47 27.56 35.10
N HIS A 623 13.23 26.53 34.72
CA HIS A 623 14.58 26.32 35.24
C HIS A 623 15.63 26.84 34.27
N LEU A 624 16.62 27.54 34.82
CA LEU A 624 17.75 28.12 34.10
C LEU A 624 19.05 27.38 34.46
N PRO A 625 20.13 27.53 33.66
CA PRO A 625 21.47 27.22 34.12
C PRO A 625 21.78 27.96 35.43
N ARG A 626 22.60 27.38 36.31
CA ARG A 626 22.99 28.05 37.56
C ARG A 626 23.90 29.24 37.27
N ALA A 627 23.48 30.41 37.73
CA ALA A 627 24.23 31.66 37.74
C ALA A 627 24.09 32.33 39.12
N ARG A 628 24.76 33.49 39.33
CA ARG A 628 24.55 34.28 40.57
C ARG A 628 23.15 34.90 40.66
N GLY A 629 22.53 35.14 39.51
CA GLY A 629 21.18 35.70 39.34
C GLY A 629 20.84 35.78 37.85
N HIS A 630 19.65 36.26 37.49
CA HIS A 630 19.27 36.46 36.09
C HIS A 630 18.45 37.75 35.90
N ARG A 631 18.85 38.60 34.95
CA ARG A 631 18.00 39.71 34.47
C ARG A 631 16.93 39.14 33.52
N LEU A 632 15.74 39.72 33.58
CA LEU A 632 14.61 39.37 32.71
C LEU A 632 14.29 40.52 31.78
N GLU A 633 14.16 40.24 30.48
CA GLU A 633 13.77 41.20 29.45
C GLU A 633 12.58 40.61 28.67
N SER A 634 11.55 41.41 28.39
CA SER A 634 10.30 40.92 27.77
C SER A 634 9.83 41.77 26.59
N ALA A 635 9.61 41.13 25.44
CA ALA A 635 8.89 41.72 24.32
C ALA A 635 7.38 41.41 24.48
N GLY A 636 6.72 42.20 25.34
CA GLY A 636 5.37 41.90 25.84
C GLY A 636 4.29 41.70 24.77
N ARG A 637 4.35 42.45 23.65
CA ARG A 637 3.41 42.32 22.51
C ARG A 637 3.50 40.99 21.76
N LEU A 638 4.65 40.31 21.82
CA LEU A 638 4.90 39.07 21.07
C LEU A 638 5.01 37.84 21.97
N GLY A 639 4.85 38.04 23.27
CA GLY A 639 5.00 36.99 24.26
C GLY A 639 6.37 36.34 24.17
N LEU A 640 7.43 37.11 24.37
CA LEU A 640 8.80 36.59 24.49
C LEU A 640 9.43 37.08 25.81
N LEU A 641 10.21 36.21 26.43
CA LEU A 641 10.97 36.45 27.65
C LEU A 641 12.39 35.93 27.45
N ALA A 642 13.37 36.82 27.57
CA ALA A 642 14.77 36.45 27.69
C ALA A 642 15.19 36.47 29.17
N ALA A 643 15.87 35.41 29.61
CA ALA A 643 16.53 35.36 30.91
C ALA A 643 18.04 35.30 30.70
N LEU A 644 18.73 36.36 31.12
CA LEU A 644 20.16 36.58 30.88
C LEU A 644 20.93 36.48 32.21
N PRO A 645 22.02 35.69 32.29
CA PRO A 645 22.72 35.44 33.55
C PRO A 645 23.48 36.66 34.06
N VAL A 646 23.39 36.95 35.35
CA VAL A 646 24.17 37.99 36.01
C VAL A 646 25.60 37.48 36.26
N ARG A 647 26.58 38.26 35.76
CA ARG A 647 28.04 38.05 35.69
C ARG A 647 28.60 36.90 36.52
N ASP A 648 29.06 35.85 35.83
CA ASP A 648 30.07 34.92 36.34
C ASP A 648 31.39 35.17 35.57
N PRO A 649 32.44 35.74 36.19
CA PRO A 649 33.70 36.02 35.50
C PRO A 649 34.51 34.75 35.18
N ASP A 650 34.19 33.61 35.83
CA ASP A 650 35.01 32.41 35.79
C ASP A 650 34.49 31.35 34.80
N ARG A 651 33.30 31.56 34.19
CA ARG A 651 32.65 30.58 33.28
C ARG A 651 31.81 31.25 32.17
N PRO A 652 31.81 30.71 30.94
CA PRO A 652 30.76 31.02 29.98
C PRO A 652 29.42 30.45 30.47
N VAL A 653 28.40 31.31 30.60
CA VAL A 653 27.06 30.92 31.06
C VAL A 653 26.06 31.08 29.91
N SER A 654 25.12 30.15 29.77
CA SER A 654 24.07 30.27 28.74
C SER A 654 22.82 30.96 29.28
N GLY A 655 22.31 31.96 28.54
CA GLY A 655 20.96 32.49 28.73
C GLY A 655 19.88 31.60 28.10
N SER A 656 18.61 31.96 28.30
CA SER A 656 17.44 31.22 27.81
C SER A 656 16.37 32.15 27.25
N ILE A 657 15.74 31.78 26.13
CA ILE A 657 14.57 32.47 25.56
C ILE A 657 13.33 31.58 25.68
N PHE A 658 12.22 32.18 26.10
CA PHE A 658 10.89 31.57 26.19
C PHE A 658 9.90 32.36 25.33
N ARG A 659 9.00 31.67 24.61
CA ARG A 659 7.90 32.21 23.80
C ARG A 659 6.56 31.82 24.43
N PHE A 660 5.50 32.57 24.18
CA PHE A 660 4.20 32.30 24.76
C PHE A 660 3.30 31.61 23.73
N GLU A 661 2.88 30.37 23.99
CA GLU A 661 1.83 29.71 23.22
C GLU A 661 0.91 28.89 24.13
N ARG A 662 -0.41 29.00 23.91
CA ARG A 662 -1.47 28.46 24.76
C ARG A 662 -1.50 26.91 24.79
N HIS A 663 -1.21 26.32 25.95
CA HIS A 663 -1.25 24.87 26.11
C HIS A 663 -2.50 24.34 26.86
N ARG A 664 -3.38 23.63 26.13
CA ARG A 664 -4.38 22.73 26.71
C ARG A 664 -3.79 21.34 26.98
N GLN A 665 -2.91 21.21 27.97
CA GLN A 665 -2.57 19.89 28.53
C GLN A 665 -3.79 19.35 29.27
N ARG A 666 -4.27 18.15 28.91
CA ARG A 666 -5.35 17.45 29.61
C ARG A 666 -4.79 16.15 30.19
N ARG A 667 -4.64 16.14 31.50
CA ARG A 667 -4.23 14.98 32.30
C ARG A 667 -5.47 14.13 32.63
N SER A 668 -5.34 12.81 32.61
CA SER A 668 -6.28 11.93 33.29
C SER A 668 -6.21 12.15 34.81
N ARG A 669 -7.14 11.54 35.57
CA ARG A 669 -6.82 11.25 36.98
C ARG A 669 -5.61 10.31 37.03
N PRO A 670 -4.71 10.42 38.02
CA PRO A 670 -3.65 9.43 38.24
C PRO A 670 -4.24 8.03 38.37
N LEU A 671 -3.58 7.05 37.76
CA LEU A 671 -3.89 5.63 37.90
C LEU A 671 -3.24 5.06 39.16
N ASP A 672 -3.74 3.92 39.62
CA ASP A 672 -3.23 3.20 40.78
C ASP A 672 -1.88 2.48 40.52
N ALA A 673 -1.32 2.65 39.33
CA ALA A 673 -0.04 2.10 38.87
C ALA A 673 0.59 2.98 37.77
N SER A 674 1.89 2.84 37.55
CA SER A 674 2.59 3.48 36.42
C SER A 674 2.11 2.91 35.09
N ILE A 675 2.11 3.76 34.04
CA ILE A 675 1.81 3.33 32.68
C ILE A 675 3.10 2.83 32.01
N HIS A 676 3.03 1.68 31.34
CA HIS A 676 4.14 1.05 30.63
C HIS A 676 4.12 1.33 29.12
N ASP A 677 2.94 1.47 28.53
CA ASP A 677 2.74 1.72 27.11
C ASP A 677 1.39 2.43 26.87
N VAL A 678 1.33 3.26 25.83
CA VAL A 678 0.13 4.05 25.46
C VAL A 678 -0.22 3.77 24.01
N ARG A 679 -1.49 3.46 23.70
CA ARG A 679 -1.95 3.29 22.30
C ARG A 679 -3.19 4.07 21.89
N VAL A 680 -3.25 4.62 20.67
CA VAL A 680 -4.43 5.34 20.16
C VAL A 680 -5.34 4.41 19.35
N ASP A 681 -6.51 4.08 19.89
CA ASP A 681 -7.61 3.45 19.15
C ASP A 681 -8.44 4.54 18.47
N GLY A 682 -7.97 4.95 17.28
CA GLY A 682 -8.62 6.00 16.49
C GLY A 682 -10.04 5.65 16.02
N ARG A 683 -10.36 4.36 15.87
CA ARG A 683 -11.67 3.88 15.42
C ARG A 683 -12.73 3.99 16.51
N ARG A 684 -12.45 3.46 17.69
CA ARG A 684 -13.35 3.56 18.87
C ARG A 684 -13.16 4.88 19.63
N ARG A 685 -12.32 5.78 19.09
CA ARG A 685 -12.01 7.11 19.63
C ARG A 685 -11.61 7.08 21.11
N ARG A 686 -10.65 6.24 21.47
CA ARG A 686 -10.13 6.11 22.84
C ARG A 686 -8.61 5.96 22.85
N VAL A 687 -8.00 6.25 23.99
CA VAL A 687 -6.57 6.01 24.23
C VAL A 687 -6.45 4.88 25.24
N LEU A 688 -5.62 3.90 24.93
CA LEU A 688 -5.33 2.75 25.75
C LEU A 688 -4.06 3.00 26.57
N ALA A 689 -4.03 2.51 27.81
CA ALA A 689 -2.86 2.53 28.67
C ALA A 689 -2.64 1.17 29.33
N ALA A 690 -1.44 0.60 29.19
CA ALA A 690 -1.04 -0.60 29.92
C ALA A 690 -0.53 -0.18 31.31
N THR A 691 -1.19 -0.65 32.36
CA THR A 691 -0.77 -0.44 33.76
C THR A 691 -0.07 -1.69 34.30
N LEU A 692 0.23 -1.78 35.60
CA LEU A 692 0.71 -3.03 36.17
C LEU A 692 -0.33 -4.17 36.11
N ARG A 693 -1.64 -3.90 36.22
CA ARG A 693 -2.64 -4.98 36.38
C ARG A 693 -3.79 -4.96 35.37
N SER A 694 -3.85 -3.93 34.54
CA SER A 694 -4.99 -3.71 33.66
C SER A 694 -4.59 -3.05 32.35
N LEU A 695 -5.44 -3.26 31.35
CA LEU A 695 -5.52 -2.43 30.17
C LEU A 695 -6.67 -1.42 30.37
N GLU A 696 -6.32 -0.16 30.56
CA GLU A 696 -7.28 0.93 30.72
C GLU A 696 -7.56 1.62 29.38
N ALA A 697 -8.77 2.13 29.21
CA ALA A 697 -9.17 3.00 28.11
C ALA A 697 -9.66 4.36 28.60
N PHE A 698 -9.41 5.38 27.80
CA PHE A 698 -9.81 6.77 28.05
C PHE A 698 -10.51 7.32 26.79
N PRO A 699 -11.84 7.51 26.81
CA PRO A 699 -12.58 8.06 25.67
C PRO A 699 -12.09 9.46 25.26
N MET A 700 -11.93 9.70 23.94
CA MET A 700 -11.44 10.97 23.40
C MET A 700 -12.59 11.96 23.15
N THR A 701 -12.89 12.76 24.16
CA THR A 701 -13.94 13.78 24.14
C THR A 701 -13.45 15.10 23.52
N ARG A 702 -14.38 16.02 23.20
CA ARG A 702 -14.03 17.41 22.82
C ARG A 702 -13.29 18.14 23.96
N GLY A 703 -13.59 17.81 25.23
CA GLY A 703 -13.03 18.47 26.41
C GLY A 703 -11.64 17.98 26.84
N GLY A 704 -11.30 16.72 26.57
CA GLY A 704 -10.04 16.11 27.02
C GLY A 704 -10.02 14.58 26.89
N LEU A 705 -9.52 13.90 27.92
CA LEU A 705 -9.74 12.48 28.14
C LEU A 705 -11.01 12.33 28.99
N GLY A 706 -11.86 11.36 28.67
CA GLY A 706 -13.02 10.97 29.48
C GLY A 706 -12.62 10.18 30.72
N ASP A 707 -13.62 9.72 31.47
CA ASP A 707 -13.40 8.83 32.61
C ASP A 707 -12.79 7.48 32.18
N ARG A 708 -12.06 6.82 33.10
CA ARG A 708 -11.37 5.57 32.81
C ARG A 708 -12.35 4.41 32.64
N GLU A 709 -12.11 3.59 31.63
CA GLU A 709 -12.82 2.35 31.34
C GLU A 709 -11.83 1.19 31.34
N THR A 710 -11.88 0.32 32.35
CA THR A 710 -11.01 -0.86 32.39
C THR A 710 -11.49 -1.89 31.36
N ILE A 711 -10.68 -2.16 30.33
CA ILE A 711 -11.00 -3.15 29.29
C ILE A 711 -10.84 -4.57 29.83
N VAL A 712 -9.73 -4.82 30.53
CA VAL A 712 -9.37 -6.11 31.11
C VAL A 712 -8.46 -5.89 32.31
N GLU A 713 -8.72 -6.61 33.40
CA GLU A 713 -7.74 -6.90 34.45
C GLU A 713 -7.05 -8.23 34.13
N LEU A 714 -5.72 -8.26 34.19
CA LEU A 714 -4.95 -9.48 33.93
C LEU A 714 -4.65 -10.23 35.24
N PRO A 715 -4.90 -11.56 35.29
CA PRO A 715 -4.48 -12.38 36.41
C PRO A 715 -2.98 -12.26 36.66
N ARG A 716 -2.54 -12.25 37.92
CA ARG A 716 -1.11 -12.16 38.29
C ARG A 716 -0.25 -13.24 37.62
N GLU A 717 -0.84 -14.40 37.35
CA GLU A 717 -0.20 -15.55 36.70
C GLU A 717 0.16 -15.29 35.22
N GLN A 718 -0.52 -14.36 34.55
CA GLN A 718 -0.26 -13.99 33.15
C GLN A 718 0.73 -12.83 33.01
N GLY A 719 1.10 -12.18 34.11
CA GLY A 719 2.05 -11.08 34.15
C GLY A 719 1.45 -9.69 33.94
N HIS A 720 2.31 -8.69 33.94
CA HIS A 720 1.99 -7.27 33.77
C HIS A 720 2.06 -6.89 32.29
N PRO A 721 1.08 -6.15 31.72
CA PRO A 721 1.11 -5.77 30.31
C PRO A 721 2.20 -4.71 30.05
N THR A 722 3.10 -4.99 29.10
CA THR A 722 4.29 -4.16 28.81
C THR A 722 4.22 -3.46 27.46
N ARG A 723 3.51 -4.06 26.49
CA ARG A 723 3.35 -3.55 25.12
C ARG A 723 1.94 -3.80 24.60
N ILE A 724 1.39 -2.82 23.89
CA ILE A 724 0.07 -2.86 23.25
C ILE A 724 0.22 -2.63 21.74
N ALA A 725 -0.60 -3.29 20.94
CA ALA A 725 -0.89 -2.89 19.56
C ALA A 725 -2.41 -2.89 19.32
N VAL A 726 -2.88 -2.05 18.40
CA VAL A 726 -4.30 -1.93 18.03
C VAL A 726 -4.44 -2.18 16.53
N ALA A 727 -5.38 -3.03 16.16
CA ALA A 727 -5.75 -3.32 14.77
C ALA A 727 -6.80 -2.32 14.24
N ARG A 728 -6.92 -2.23 12.91
CA ARG A 728 -7.90 -1.33 12.23
C ARG A 728 -9.38 -1.65 12.52
N ASP A 729 -9.67 -2.85 12.99
CA ASP A 729 -11.00 -3.29 13.46
C ASP A 729 -11.26 -2.96 14.95
N GLY A 730 -10.22 -2.59 15.70
CA GLY A 730 -10.25 -2.32 17.13
C GLY A 730 -9.94 -3.53 18.01
N ALA A 731 -9.47 -4.65 17.44
CA ALA A 731 -8.85 -5.72 18.21
C ALA A 731 -7.52 -5.25 18.83
N ILE A 732 -7.19 -5.74 20.02
CA ILE A 732 -6.02 -5.29 20.78
C ILE A 732 -5.12 -6.49 21.07
N ALA A 733 -3.84 -6.40 20.70
CA ALA A 733 -2.83 -7.36 21.10
C ALA A 733 -2.04 -6.79 22.28
N VAL A 734 -1.73 -7.63 23.26
CA VAL A 734 -0.98 -7.25 24.47
C VAL A 734 0.10 -8.30 24.72
N VAL A 735 1.32 -7.84 24.98
CA VAL A 735 2.42 -8.69 25.48
C VAL A 735 2.67 -8.36 26.94
N THR A 736 2.92 -9.39 27.75
CA THR A 736 3.22 -9.25 29.18
C THR A 736 4.72 -9.44 29.49
N ASP A 737 5.16 -9.03 30.68
CA ASP A 737 6.53 -9.21 31.17
C ASP A 737 6.93 -10.69 31.38
N LEU A 738 5.95 -11.57 31.59
CA LEU A 738 6.12 -13.03 31.58
C LEU A 738 6.15 -13.63 30.16
N GLY A 739 6.04 -12.81 29.11
CA GLY A 739 6.12 -13.27 27.71
C GLY A 739 4.84 -13.91 27.18
N ALA A 740 3.69 -13.70 27.83
CA ALA A 740 2.40 -14.11 27.28
C ALA A 740 1.94 -13.14 26.18
N LEU A 741 1.36 -13.68 25.10
CA LEU A 741 0.67 -12.91 24.07
C LEU A 741 -0.84 -13.09 24.23
N LEU A 742 -1.52 -11.98 24.48
CA LEU A 742 -2.96 -11.91 24.69
C LEU A 742 -3.61 -11.14 23.53
N LEU A 743 -4.81 -11.57 23.16
CA LEU A 743 -5.66 -10.92 22.17
C LEU A 743 -6.99 -10.57 22.83
N VAL A 744 -7.36 -9.29 22.79
CA VAL A 744 -8.62 -8.78 23.33
C VAL A 744 -9.52 -8.38 22.15
N GLU A 745 -10.64 -9.08 22.03
CA GLU A 745 -11.64 -8.92 20.96
C GLU A 745 -13.03 -8.89 21.59
N ASP A 746 -13.76 -7.80 21.35
CA ASP A 746 -15.15 -7.59 21.80
C ASP A 746 -15.43 -7.84 23.30
N GLY A 747 -14.40 -7.62 24.13
CA GLY A 747 -14.44 -7.79 25.58
C GLY A 747 -13.98 -9.17 26.07
N GLU A 748 -13.81 -10.15 25.17
CA GLU A 748 -13.16 -11.41 25.49
C GLU A 748 -11.64 -11.28 25.45
N VAL A 749 -10.97 -11.95 26.38
CA VAL A 749 -9.51 -12.04 26.48
C VAL A 749 -9.09 -13.46 26.12
N ARG A 750 -8.23 -13.59 25.11
CA ARG A 750 -7.78 -14.87 24.59
C ARG A 750 -6.26 -14.95 24.66
N VAL A 751 -5.76 -15.92 25.42
CA VAL A 751 -4.34 -16.26 25.46
C VAL A 751 -3.98 -16.94 24.13
N LEU A 752 -3.08 -16.33 23.35
CA LEU A 752 -2.58 -16.91 22.10
C LEU A 752 -1.30 -17.74 22.31
N PHE A 753 -0.54 -17.41 23.35
CA PHE A 753 0.71 -18.06 23.70
C PHE A 753 1.16 -17.67 25.11
N GLU A 754 1.75 -18.61 25.83
CA GLU A 754 2.49 -18.38 27.09
C GLU A 754 3.90 -18.93 26.90
N ALA A 755 4.92 -18.06 26.92
CA ALA A 755 6.30 -18.50 26.98
C ALA A 755 6.66 -18.87 28.42
N GLY A 756 7.18 -20.08 28.65
CA GLY A 756 7.87 -20.42 29.91
C GLY A 756 9.23 -19.70 30.10
N HIS A 757 9.46 -18.59 29.40
CA HIS A 757 10.70 -17.81 29.43
C HIS A 757 10.38 -16.38 29.90
N PRO A 758 10.65 -16.05 31.17
CA PRO A 758 10.48 -14.69 31.65
C PRO A 758 11.55 -13.82 30.99
N SER A 759 11.14 -12.82 30.22
CA SER A 759 12.06 -11.78 29.80
C SER A 759 11.36 -10.42 29.67
N PRO A 760 11.68 -9.45 30.55
CA PRO A 760 11.02 -8.16 30.60
C PRO A 760 11.53 -7.17 29.54
N CYS A 761 12.18 -7.66 28.48
CA CYS A 761 12.61 -6.82 27.37
C CYS A 761 11.40 -6.23 26.65
N ALA A 762 11.52 -4.97 26.22
CA ALA A 762 10.52 -4.33 25.37
C ALA A 762 10.49 -5.06 24.02
N LEU A 763 9.55 -5.98 23.85
CA LEU A 763 9.34 -6.70 22.60
C LEU A 763 8.52 -5.86 21.65
N GLY A 764 9.01 -5.63 20.42
CA GLY A 764 8.21 -4.96 19.40
C GLY A 764 6.91 -5.73 19.15
N LEU A 765 5.78 -5.03 19.02
CA LEU A 765 4.46 -5.64 18.87
C LEU A 765 3.63 -4.87 17.83
N ARG A 766 3.18 -5.57 16.78
CA ARG A 766 2.43 -4.94 15.68
C ARG A 766 1.44 -5.90 15.03
N PHE A 767 0.25 -5.39 14.69
CA PHE A 767 -0.66 -6.07 13.76
C PHE A 767 -0.21 -5.89 12.31
N GLY A 768 -0.39 -6.93 11.49
CA GLY A 768 -0.25 -6.89 10.03
C GLY A 768 -1.15 -5.83 9.37
N SER A 769 -0.80 -5.43 8.15
CA SER A 769 -1.52 -4.42 7.35
C SER A 769 -3.03 -4.69 7.21
N HIS A 770 -3.40 -5.97 7.08
CA HIS A 770 -4.78 -6.45 7.00
C HIS A 770 -5.40 -6.84 8.36
N GLY A 771 -4.67 -6.73 9.47
CA GLY A 771 -5.13 -7.09 10.81
C GLY A 771 -5.17 -8.59 11.12
N GLU A 772 -5.04 -9.50 10.14
CA GLU A 772 -5.10 -10.96 10.31
C GLU A 772 -3.90 -11.58 11.06
N GLN A 773 -2.74 -10.90 11.01
CA GLN A 773 -1.48 -11.37 11.57
C GLN A 773 -1.06 -10.48 12.75
N ILE A 774 -0.39 -11.08 13.74
CA ILE A 774 0.26 -10.39 14.86
C ILE A 774 1.74 -10.76 14.84
N PHE A 775 2.61 -9.76 14.85
CA PHE A 775 4.07 -9.90 14.91
C PHE A 775 4.57 -9.49 16.29
N VAL A 776 5.43 -10.32 16.87
CA VAL A 776 6.06 -10.11 18.18
C VAL A 776 7.55 -10.33 18.03
N GLY A 777 8.36 -9.31 18.27
CA GLY A 777 9.82 -9.47 18.36
C GLY A 777 10.15 -10.29 19.60
N THR A 778 11.22 -11.08 19.59
CA THR A 778 11.61 -11.88 20.76
C THR A 778 13.07 -11.69 21.15
N VAL A 779 13.37 -12.06 22.40
CA VAL A 779 14.71 -11.92 23.01
C VAL A 779 15.74 -12.87 22.37
N ASP A 780 15.26 -13.93 21.70
CA ASP A 780 16.05 -14.84 20.86
C ASP A 780 16.44 -14.27 19.48
N GLY A 781 16.12 -13.00 19.19
CA GLY A 781 16.43 -12.34 17.92
C GLY A 781 15.52 -12.71 16.73
N SER A 782 14.51 -13.56 16.96
CA SER A 782 13.48 -13.85 15.96
C SER A 782 12.29 -12.87 16.06
N VAL A 783 11.43 -12.90 15.04
CA VAL A 783 10.07 -12.36 15.12
C VAL A 783 9.09 -13.51 14.99
N ARG A 784 8.22 -13.68 16.00
CA ARG A 784 7.17 -14.68 15.99
C ARG A 784 5.89 -14.11 15.39
N ARG A 785 5.20 -14.93 14.60
CA ARG A 785 3.99 -14.55 13.86
C ARG A 785 2.80 -15.42 14.27
N TRP A 786 1.68 -14.80 14.62
CA TRP A 786 0.40 -15.49 14.87
C TRP A 786 -0.66 -15.09 13.85
N PHE A 787 -1.51 -16.05 13.48
CA PHE A 787 -2.68 -15.83 12.62
C PHE A 787 -3.95 -15.91 13.47
N ARG A 788 -4.73 -14.82 13.54
CA ARG A 788 -5.96 -14.72 14.35
C ARG A 788 -6.94 -15.85 14.06
N ALA A 789 -7.24 -16.07 12.78
CA ALA A 789 -8.19 -17.09 12.34
C ALA A 789 -7.75 -18.55 12.59
N ARG A 790 -6.43 -18.84 12.65
CA ARG A 790 -5.90 -20.23 12.68
C ARG A 790 -5.50 -20.72 14.07
N ARG A 791 -5.54 -19.87 15.11
CA ARG A 791 -5.15 -20.19 16.51
C ARG A 791 -3.80 -20.93 16.64
N ARG A 792 -2.85 -20.65 15.74
CA ARG A 792 -1.53 -21.29 15.72
C ARG A 792 -0.48 -20.26 15.32
N ALA A 793 0.70 -20.34 15.93
CA ALA A 793 1.88 -19.65 15.44
C ALA A 793 2.24 -20.15 14.03
N GLY A 794 2.60 -19.22 13.14
CA GLY A 794 3.38 -19.57 11.95
C GLY A 794 4.83 -19.83 12.32
N ASP A 795 5.63 -20.21 11.33
CA ASP A 795 7.07 -20.35 11.53
C ASP A 795 7.68 -18.99 11.96
N PRO A 796 8.63 -18.99 12.91
CA PRO A 796 9.32 -17.78 13.32
C PRO A 796 10.14 -17.24 12.14
N ILE A 797 10.30 -15.92 12.10
CA ILE A 797 11.18 -15.22 11.18
C ILE A 797 12.53 -15.02 11.90
N PRO A 798 13.54 -15.87 11.68
CA PRO A 798 14.86 -15.67 12.27
C PRO A 798 15.58 -14.51 11.59
N GLY A 799 16.49 -13.86 12.32
CA GLY A 799 17.33 -12.83 11.70
C GLY A 799 18.41 -12.28 12.63
N HIS A 800 17.98 -11.62 13.70
CA HIS A 800 18.85 -10.81 14.54
C HIS A 800 19.72 -11.65 15.48
N GLN A 801 20.87 -11.09 15.87
CA GLN A 801 21.78 -11.66 16.86
C GLN A 801 21.45 -11.20 18.29
N GLY A 802 20.50 -10.28 18.44
CA GLY A 802 20.04 -9.76 19.72
C GLY A 802 18.52 -9.48 19.72
N PRO A 803 17.93 -9.24 20.91
CA PRO A 803 16.52 -8.90 21.09
C PRO A 803 15.94 -7.90 20.09
N VAL A 804 14.80 -8.24 19.49
CA VAL A 804 14.06 -7.35 18.58
C VAL A 804 13.14 -6.42 19.37
N CYS A 805 13.52 -5.14 19.47
CA CYS A 805 12.86 -4.17 20.34
C CYS A 805 11.82 -3.29 19.65
N GLY A 806 12.00 -2.98 18.36
CA GLY A 806 11.04 -2.24 17.55
C GLY A 806 10.51 -3.07 16.38
N LEU A 807 9.23 -2.90 16.04
CA LEU A 807 8.56 -3.51 14.89
C LEU A 807 7.55 -2.54 14.27
N ASP A 808 7.64 -2.31 12.95
CA ASP A 808 6.59 -1.64 12.20
C ASP A 808 6.48 -2.15 10.75
N LEU A 809 5.47 -1.70 9.99
CA LEU A 809 5.13 -2.23 8.66
C LEU A 809 5.00 -1.16 7.60
N THR A 810 5.59 -1.41 6.44
CA THR A 810 5.42 -0.56 5.24
C THR A 810 4.00 -0.70 4.68
N ALA A 811 3.28 0.41 4.55
CA ALA A 811 1.86 0.41 4.16
C ALA A 811 1.60 -0.11 2.73
N ALA A 812 2.55 0.11 1.80
CA ALA A 812 2.41 -0.26 0.39
C ALA A 812 2.93 -1.67 0.04
N SER A 813 3.99 -2.13 0.72
CA SER A 813 4.70 -3.38 0.38
C SER A 813 4.55 -4.51 1.41
N SER A 814 3.89 -4.26 2.55
CA SER A 814 3.76 -5.19 3.68
C SER A 814 5.08 -5.75 4.26
N LEU A 815 6.23 -5.17 3.89
CA LEU A 815 7.53 -5.48 4.49
C LEU A 815 7.51 -5.09 5.97
N LEU A 816 7.97 -6.03 6.79
CA LEU A 816 8.21 -5.84 8.22
C LEU A 816 9.56 -5.15 8.41
N VAL A 817 9.57 -4.05 9.15
CA VAL A 817 10.78 -3.36 9.58
C VAL A 817 11.06 -3.74 11.02
N THR A 818 12.22 -4.33 11.27
CA THR A 818 12.65 -4.84 12.58
C THR A 818 13.87 -4.06 13.05
N ALA A 819 13.92 -3.66 14.31
CA ALA A 819 15.10 -3.06 14.92
C ALA A 819 15.53 -3.83 16.16
N SER A 820 16.82 -4.10 16.28
CA SER A 820 17.39 -4.95 17.32
C SER A 820 18.50 -4.26 18.12
N THR A 821 18.72 -4.79 19.33
CA THR A 821 19.88 -4.46 20.15
C THR A 821 21.21 -4.95 19.57
N ASP A 822 21.21 -5.74 18.50
CA ASP A 822 22.43 -6.06 17.72
C ASP A 822 22.95 -4.90 16.86
N GLY A 823 22.27 -3.75 16.86
CA GLY A 823 22.67 -2.58 16.09
C GLY A 823 22.27 -2.63 14.62
N THR A 824 21.34 -3.52 14.24
CA THR A 824 20.83 -3.63 12.87
C THR A 824 19.33 -3.30 12.79
N VAL A 825 18.94 -2.68 11.67
CA VAL A 825 17.55 -2.58 11.22
C VAL A 825 17.39 -3.41 9.95
N ARG A 826 16.39 -4.28 9.89
CA ARG A 826 16.15 -5.14 8.73
C ARG A 826 14.76 -4.92 8.15
N LEU A 827 14.68 -5.01 6.83
CA LEU A 827 13.44 -5.00 6.06
C LEU A 827 13.23 -6.44 5.59
N VAL A 828 12.16 -7.07 6.05
CA VAL A 828 11.94 -8.51 5.89
C VAL A 828 10.58 -8.78 5.26
N GLY A 829 10.56 -9.64 4.24
CA GLY A 829 9.32 -10.13 3.64
C GLY A 829 8.53 -10.99 4.65
N PRO A 830 7.28 -10.64 4.98
CA PRO A 830 6.55 -11.20 6.14
C PRO A 830 6.24 -12.70 6.02
N ASP A 831 6.20 -13.24 4.80
CA ASP A 831 5.79 -14.62 4.54
C ASP A 831 6.94 -15.63 4.46
N GLN A 832 8.15 -15.20 4.08
CA GLN A 832 9.30 -16.08 3.85
C GLN A 832 10.50 -15.79 4.75
N GLY A 833 10.45 -14.73 5.57
CA GLY A 833 11.59 -14.32 6.40
C GLY A 833 12.80 -13.84 5.59
N ARG A 834 12.63 -13.58 4.29
CA ARG A 834 13.69 -13.07 3.41
C ARG A 834 14.02 -11.64 3.81
N VAL A 835 15.24 -11.43 4.30
CA VAL A 835 15.82 -10.09 4.46
C VAL A 835 16.01 -9.50 3.06
N GLU A 836 15.32 -8.40 2.78
CA GLU A 836 15.47 -7.64 1.53
C GLU A 836 16.54 -6.56 1.65
N ARG A 837 16.66 -5.96 2.84
CA ARG A 837 17.69 -4.97 3.16
C ARG A 837 18.06 -5.05 4.64
N GLU A 838 19.32 -4.82 4.93
CA GLU A 838 19.88 -4.68 6.26
C GLU A 838 20.62 -3.34 6.35
N ILE A 839 20.39 -2.61 7.44
CA ILE A 839 21.00 -1.32 7.75
C ILE A 839 21.71 -1.51 9.09
N GLU A 840 23.04 -1.70 9.02
CA GLU A 840 23.89 -2.02 10.17
C GLU A 840 24.57 -0.76 10.73
N ARG A 841 24.60 -0.63 12.06
CA ARG A 841 25.44 0.32 12.82
C ARG A 841 25.96 -0.32 14.11
N ALA A 842 27.16 -0.87 14.02
CA ALA A 842 27.83 -1.63 15.09
C ALA A 842 28.01 -0.90 16.43
N ASP A 843 27.93 0.44 16.46
CA ASP A 843 28.29 1.25 17.64
C ASP A 843 27.13 1.51 18.62
N THR A 844 25.89 1.11 18.31
CA THR A 844 24.70 1.44 19.14
C THR A 844 23.67 0.32 19.18
N THR A 845 22.90 0.21 20.27
CA THR A 845 21.74 -0.68 20.33
C THR A 845 20.45 0.10 19.99
N PHE A 846 19.64 -0.43 19.07
CA PHE A 846 18.35 0.19 18.74
C PHE A 846 17.26 -0.21 19.72
N THR A 847 16.35 0.73 20.00
CA THR A 847 15.31 0.60 21.02
C THR A 847 13.89 0.63 20.45
N ASP A 848 13.67 1.34 19.34
CA ASP A 848 12.38 1.42 18.65
C ASP A 848 12.58 1.74 17.15
N VAL A 849 11.60 1.38 16.32
CA VAL A 849 11.57 1.74 14.89
C VAL A 849 10.15 1.97 14.40
N VAL A 850 9.97 3.03 13.61
CA VAL A 850 8.69 3.39 12.98
C VAL A 850 8.88 3.83 11.54
N VAL A 851 7.97 3.42 10.66
CA VAL A 851 7.94 3.77 9.24
C VAL A 851 7.12 5.07 9.07
N SER A 852 7.56 5.96 8.18
CA SER A 852 6.81 7.18 7.87
C SER A 852 5.47 6.88 7.19
N PRO A 853 4.47 7.79 7.25
CA PRO A 853 3.14 7.54 6.66
C PRO A 853 3.16 7.34 5.15
N ASP A 854 4.12 7.97 4.46
CA ASP A 854 4.39 7.80 3.03
C ASP A 854 5.05 6.45 2.69
N GLY A 855 5.61 5.75 3.68
CA GLY A 855 6.34 4.49 3.53
C GLY A 855 7.79 4.64 3.07
N GLU A 856 8.30 5.85 2.81
CA GLU A 856 9.61 6.07 2.16
C GLU A 856 10.77 6.36 3.12
N ARG A 857 10.49 6.60 4.41
CA ARG A 857 11.49 6.82 5.46
C ARG A 857 11.25 5.89 6.66
N ILE A 858 12.34 5.61 7.37
CA ILE A 858 12.35 4.80 8.59
C ILE A 858 13.06 5.61 9.67
N ALA A 859 12.38 5.88 10.80
CA ALA A 859 12.98 6.53 11.96
C ALA A 859 13.30 5.49 13.03
N VAL A 860 14.52 5.54 13.57
CA VAL A 860 15.07 4.56 14.52
C VAL A 860 15.61 5.30 15.74
N GLY A 861 15.17 4.88 16.93
CA GLY A 861 15.70 5.37 18.20
C GLY A 861 16.85 4.48 18.70
N ASP A 862 17.87 5.08 19.31
CA ASP A 862 18.97 4.34 19.95
C ASP A 862 19.12 4.63 21.45
N SER A 863 19.81 3.71 22.14
CA SER A 863 20.11 3.79 23.57
C SER A 863 21.07 4.93 23.95
N ALA A 864 21.74 5.54 22.97
CA ALA A 864 22.62 6.70 23.14
C ALA A 864 21.87 8.05 23.00
N GLY A 865 20.55 8.02 22.83
CA GLY A 865 19.67 9.19 22.80
C GLY A 865 19.52 9.85 21.42
N PHE A 866 20.01 9.21 20.36
CA PHE A 866 19.81 9.72 18.99
C PHE A 866 18.57 9.13 18.34
N VAL A 867 17.99 9.91 17.43
CA VAL A 867 17.10 9.38 16.39
C VAL A 867 17.82 9.50 15.06
N THR A 868 17.72 8.45 14.25
CA THR A 868 18.26 8.39 12.90
C THR A 868 17.14 8.10 11.93
N VAL A 869 17.01 8.94 10.90
CA VAL A 869 16.05 8.77 9.81
C VAL A 869 16.80 8.26 8.59
N TYR A 870 16.35 7.14 8.04
CA TYR A 870 16.89 6.51 6.83
C TYR A 870 15.88 6.58 5.69
N HIS A 871 16.36 6.68 4.45
CA HIS A 871 15.55 6.41 3.27
C HIS A 871 15.34 4.90 3.12
N ARG A 872 14.10 4.45 2.90
CA ARG A 872 13.75 3.03 2.78
C ARG A 872 14.38 2.38 1.54
N SER A 873 14.40 3.13 0.44
CA SER A 873 14.76 2.64 -0.90
C SER A 873 16.20 2.13 -0.98
N ASP A 874 17.16 2.86 -0.41
CA ASP A 874 18.60 2.57 -0.46
C ASP A 874 19.23 2.31 0.93
N GLY A 875 18.58 2.67 2.03
CA GLY A 875 19.11 2.58 3.39
C GLY A 875 20.05 3.74 3.76
N SER A 876 20.15 4.79 2.94
CA SER A 876 20.97 5.96 3.22
C SER A 876 20.44 6.76 4.40
N GLN A 877 21.33 7.42 5.16
CA GLN A 877 20.94 8.25 6.29
C GLN A 877 20.46 9.62 5.79
N ALA A 878 19.17 9.89 5.91
CA ALA A 878 18.58 11.20 5.65
C ALA A 878 18.95 12.22 6.74
N ALA A 879 18.83 11.83 8.01
CA ALA A 879 19.16 12.67 9.16
C ALA A 879 19.62 11.84 10.36
N ARG A 880 20.48 12.40 11.21
CA ARG A 880 20.78 11.88 12.56
C ARG A 880 20.94 13.05 13.52
N PHE A 881 20.20 13.04 14.61
CA PHE A 881 20.22 14.11 15.61
C PHE A 881 20.07 13.53 17.02
N ARG A 882 20.64 14.22 18.02
CA ARG A 882 20.43 13.86 19.43
C ARG A 882 19.06 14.34 19.86
N ALA A 883 18.14 13.39 20.03
CA ALA A 883 16.78 13.67 20.49
C ALA A 883 16.71 13.76 22.01
N HIS A 884 17.46 12.93 22.74
CA HIS A 884 17.43 12.85 24.21
C HIS A 884 18.85 12.80 24.80
N GLU A 885 19.00 13.21 26.06
CA GLU A 885 20.30 13.10 26.78
C GLU A 885 20.56 11.69 27.33
N GLY A 886 19.51 10.88 27.45
CA GLY A 886 19.57 9.43 27.68
C GLY A 886 18.86 8.68 26.56
N GLY A 887 18.88 7.34 26.60
CA GLY A 887 18.30 6.51 25.54
C GLY A 887 16.86 6.88 25.17
N VAL A 888 16.59 6.86 23.86
CA VAL A 888 15.24 7.01 23.31
C VAL A 888 14.48 5.74 23.63
N GLU A 889 13.34 5.84 24.31
CA GLU A 889 12.49 4.70 24.63
C GLU A 889 11.53 4.40 23.49
N ARG A 890 10.92 5.42 22.88
CA ARG A 890 9.94 5.29 21.79
C ARG A 890 9.97 6.47 20.81
N VAL A 891 9.61 6.19 19.56
CA VAL A 891 9.51 7.16 18.45
C VAL A 891 8.17 6.96 17.74
N ASP A 892 7.54 8.04 17.26
CA ASP A 892 6.33 7.96 16.43
C ASP A 892 6.29 9.10 15.39
N TRP A 893 5.68 8.84 14.23
CA TRP A 893 5.59 9.79 13.12
C TRP A 893 4.29 10.59 13.15
N SER A 894 4.37 11.89 12.83
CA SER A 894 3.17 12.66 12.51
C SER A 894 2.58 12.20 11.17
N PRO A 895 1.25 12.22 10.98
CA PRO A 895 0.60 11.82 9.72
C PRO A 895 0.97 12.65 8.49
N ASP A 896 1.57 13.84 8.68
CA ASP A 896 2.12 14.67 7.59
C ASP A 896 3.51 14.21 7.10
N GLY A 897 4.17 13.29 7.83
CA GLY A 897 5.53 12.83 7.55
C GLY A 897 6.63 13.88 7.77
N LEU A 898 6.33 15.02 8.41
CA LEU A 898 7.30 16.11 8.61
C LEU A 898 7.89 16.14 10.04
N HIS A 899 7.21 15.52 11.00
CA HIS A 899 7.55 15.59 12.42
C HIS A 899 7.64 14.19 13.07
N LEU A 900 8.36 14.15 14.18
CA LEU A 900 8.52 13.00 15.05
C LEU A 900 8.16 13.38 16.48
N ALA A 901 7.43 12.52 17.18
CA ALA A 901 7.33 12.52 18.63
C ALA A 901 8.32 11.49 19.21
N THR A 902 9.05 11.86 20.25
CA THR A 902 10.07 11.00 20.88
C THR A 902 9.95 11.04 22.40
N ALA A 903 10.07 9.89 23.05
CA ALA A 903 10.08 9.73 24.50
C ALA A 903 11.42 9.10 24.93
N GLY A 904 11.96 9.50 26.08
CA GLY A 904 13.26 8.96 26.52
C GLY A 904 13.56 9.05 28.01
N ARG A 905 14.70 8.47 28.36
CA ARG A 905 15.20 8.31 29.75
C ARG A 905 15.63 9.61 30.43
N ASP A 906 15.70 10.71 29.71
CA ASP A 906 16.02 12.04 30.24
C ASP A 906 14.81 12.77 30.85
N HIS A 907 13.70 12.06 31.11
CA HIS A 907 12.45 12.59 31.68
C HIS A 907 11.80 13.65 30.77
N HIS A 908 11.93 13.49 29.45
CA HIS A 908 11.29 14.37 28.49
C HIS A 908 10.56 13.60 27.39
N VAL A 909 9.50 14.23 26.87
CA VAL A 909 8.90 13.96 25.57
C VAL A 909 9.18 15.15 24.67
N ARG A 910 9.60 14.90 23.44
CA ARG A 910 9.85 15.94 22.44
C ARG A 910 8.97 15.71 21.23
N PHE A 911 8.65 16.80 20.54
CA PHE A 911 8.02 16.81 19.23
C PHE A 911 8.84 17.75 18.35
N GLY A 912 9.30 17.31 17.18
CA GLY A 912 10.25 18.08 16.37
C GLY A 912 10.28 17.64 14.91
N THR A 913 11.00 18.36 14.06
CA THR A 913 11.10 18.05 12.62
C THR A 913 11.94 16.79 12.37
N ALA A 914 11.50 15.94 11.45
CA ALA A 914 12.21 14.68 11.14
C ALA A 914 13.58 14.90 10.50
N ASP A 915 13.73 15.92 9.66
CA ASP A 915 14.92 16.13 8.82
C ASP A 915 16.09 16.84 9.54
N GLY A 916 16.09 16.84 10.88
CA GLY A 916 17.15 17.48 11.67
C GLY A 916 16.89 17.63 13.17
N GLY A 917 15.72 17.23 13.68
CA GLY A 917 15.44 17.24 15.11
C GLY A 917 15.15 18.60 15.72
N ARG A 918 14.79 19.61 14.92
CA ARG A 918 14.42 20.93 15.45
C ARG A 918 13.19 20.76 16.34
N ILE A 919 13.40 20.93 17.64
CA ILE A 919 12.36 20.74 18.67
C ILE A 919 11.29 21.82 18.47
N VAL A 920 10.08 21.40 18.12
CA VAL A 920 8.88 22.22 18.08
C VAL A 920 8.24 22.30 19.46
N ARG A 921 8.26 21.21 20.24
CA ARG A 921 7.89 21.19 21.67
C ARG A 921 8.79 20.28 22.49
N LEU A 922 9.12 20.76 23.69
CA LEU A 922 9.79 20.02 24.76
C LEU A 922 8.84 19.93 25.95
N ILE A 923 8.64 18.74 26.50
CA ILE A 923 7.72 18.48 27.60
C ILE A 923 8.47 17.67 28.64
N ARG A 924 8.51 18.14 29.89
CA ARG A 924 9.12 17.40 31.01
C ARG A 924 8.09 16.50 31.68
N THR A 925 8.52 15.30 32.06
CA THR A 925 7.75 14.33 32.86
C THR A 925 8.40 14.17 34.25
N GLU A 926 7.62 13.70 35.22
CA GLU A 926 8.07 13.44 36.60
C GLU A 926 9.12 12.32 36.66
N GLY A 927 9.00 11.34 35.76
CA GLY A 927 9.94 10.23 35.56
C GLY A 927 10.32 10.01 34.08
N PRO A 928 11.07 8.95 33.76
CA PRO A 928 11.40 8.56 32.38
C PRO A 928 10.15 8.38 31.52
N ALA A 929 10.13 8.99 30.33
CA ALA A 929 9.04 8.82 29.38
C ALA A 929 9.26 7.51 28.59
N ARG A 930 8.33 6.55 28.73
CA ARG A 930 8.44 5.17 28.20
C ARG A 930 7.63 4.90 26.93
N SER A 931 6.65 5.75 26.64
CA SER A 931 5.81 5.71 25.45
C SER A 931 5.33 7.09 25.08
N VAL A 932 5.13 7.26 23.77
CA VAL A 932 4.50 8.39 23.12
C VAL A 932 3.77 7.89 21.87
N GLU A 933 2.63 8.47 21.52
CA GLU A 933 1.96 8.25 20.23
C GLU A 933 1.20 9.51 19.81
N LEU A 934 1.16 9.77 18.51
CA LEU A 934 0.43 10.84 17.85
C LEU A 934 -0.95 10.37 17.41
N SER A 935 -1.94 11.26 17.47
CA SER A 935 -3.26 10.96 16.91
C SER A 935 -3.17 10.76 15.39
N SER A 936 -4.10 9.98 14.82
CA SER A 936 -4.18 9.74 13.37
C SER A 936 -4.42 11.00 12.51
N ARG A 937 -4.62 12.17 13.12
CA ARG A 937 -4.68 13.49 12.46
C ARG A 937 -3.53 14.43 12.85
N GLY A 938 -2.54 13.95 13.60
CA GLY A 938 -1.40 14.73 14.08
C GLY A 938 -1.73 15.82 15.11
N SER A 939 -3.01 16.07 15.42
CA SER A 939 -3.45 17.22 16.23
C SER A 939 -3.18 17.08 17.74
N PHE A 940 -2.87 15.86 18.20
CA PHE A 940 -2.61 15.56 19.60
C PHE A 940 -1.49 14.53 19.73
N VAL A 941 -0.69 14.67 20.78
CA VAL A 941 0.29 13.68 21.25
C VAL A 941 -0.17 13.15 22.61
N TYR A 942 -0.01 11.85 22.81
CA TYR A 942 -0.36 11.12 24.02
C TYR A 942 0.88 10.46 24.60
N PHE A 943 1.08 10.59 25.90
CA PHE A 943 2.23 10.02 26.60
C PHE A 943 1.90 9.82 28.08
N GLN A 944 2.64 8.94 28.76
CA GLN A 944 2.58 8.83 30.22
C GLN A 944 3.46 9.85 30.92
N ASP A 945 2.94 10.37 32.01
CA ASP A 945 3.68 11.12 33.03
C ASP A 945 3.48 10.39 34.37
N GLY A 946 4.39 9.45 34.67
CA GLY A 946 4.26 8.52 35.80
C GLY A 946 2.97 7.67 35.73
N PRO A 947 2.05 7.79 36.70
CA PRO A 947 0.73 7.13 36.68
C PRO A 947 -0.34 7.89 35.88
N THR A 948 -0.02 9.04 35.29
CA THR A 948 -1.00 9.89 34.59
C THR A 948 -0.88 9.75 33.08
N LEU A 949 -2.01 9.54 32.39
CA LEU A 949 -2.06 9.68 30.94
C LEU A 949 -2.22 11.16 30.58
N VAL A 950 -1.33 11.66 29.74
CA VAL A 950 -1.38 13.03 29.23
C VAL A 950 -1.85 13.03 27.78
N ARG A 951 -2.83 13.90 27.49
CA ARG A 951 -3.14 14.40 26.14
C ARG A 951 -2.63 15.82 26.01
N LEU A 952 -1.83 16.10 24.99
CA LEU A 952 -1.34 17.44 24.66
C LEU A 952 -1.64 17.75 23.18
N ALA A 953 -1.99 18.99 22.85
CA ALA A 953 -2.06 19.43 21.46
C ALA A 953 -0.65 19.64 20.89
N THR A 954 -0.39 19.14 19.68
CA THR A 954 0.93 19.25 19.02
C THR A 954 1.24 20.68 18.61
N SER A 955 0.32 21.35 17.90
CA SER A 955 0.30 22.81 17.69
C SER A 955 -1.01 23.20 16.98
N PRO A 956 -1.57 24.41 17.18
CA PRO A 956 -2.65 24.92 16.33
C PRO A 956 -2.24 25.06 14.85
N SER A 957 -0.95 25.29 14.56
CA SER A 957 -0.42 25.38 13.18
C SER A 957 -0.54 24.10 12.33
N ILE A 958 -0.94 22.99 12.96
CA ILE A 958 -1.18 21.67 12.33
C ILE A 958 -2.70 21.39 12.20
N ASP A 959 -3.60 22.32 12.57
CA ASP A 959 -4.97 22.29 12.05
C ASP A 959 -4.98 22.96 10.66
N PRO A 960 -5.39 22.28 9.58
CA PRO A 960 -5.55 22.89 8.27
C PRO A 960 -6.65 23.98 8.20
N ARG A 961 -7.25 24.34 9.34
CA ARG A 961 -8.28 25.39 9.50
C ARG A 961 -7.84 26.56 10.38
N ASP A 962 -6.54 26.73 10.64
CA ASP A 962 -6.00 27.91 11.37
C ASP A 962 -6.35 29.22 10.63
N PRO A 963 -7.25 30.08 11.16
CA PRO A 963 -7.71 31.28 10.46
C PRO A 963 -6.59 32.31 10.28
N ALA A 964 -5.63 32.38 11.20
CA ALA A 964 -4.49 33.29 11.10
C ALA A 964 -3.41 32.81 10.10
N ARG A 965 -3.51 31.55 9.65
CA ARG A 965 -2.75 31.02 8.52
C ARG A 965 -3.50 31.22 7.20
N LEU A 966 -4.81 31.00 7.20
CA LEU A 966 -5.67 31.25 6.02
C LEU A 966 -5.70 32.73 5.62
N LEU A 967 -5.75 33.66 6.59
CA LEU A 967 -5.64 35.09 6.33
C LEU A 967 -4.32 35.44 5.65
N ARG A 968 -3.17 35.00 6.18
CA ARG A 968 -1.86 35.26 5.55
C ARG A 968 -1.75 34.68 4.13
N ILE A 969 -2.29 33.48 3.89
CA ILE A 969 -2.32 32.89 2.55
C ILE A 969 -3.25 33.68 1.61
N ALA A 970 -4.34 34.27 2.12
CA ALA A 970 -5.22 35.14 1.36
C ALA A 970 -4.54 36.49 1.05
N GLU A 971 -3.85 37.09 2.02
CA GLU A 971 -3.10 38.33 1.87
C GLU A 971 -1.96 38.18 0.84
N GLU A 972 -1.14 37.13 0.97
CA GLU A 972 -0.05 36.79 0.04
C GLU A 972 -0.55 36.53 -1.39
N ARG A 973 -1.76 35.96 -1.56
CA ARG A 973 -2.34 35.66 -2.89
C ARG A 973 -3.11 36.83 -3.51
N ALA A 974 -3.71 37.69 -2.69
CA ALA A 974 -4.44 38.86 -3.17
C ALA A 974 -3.53 40.08 -3.42
N GLY A 975 -2.30 40.07 -2.90
CA GLY A 975 -1.40 41.23 -2.95
C GLY A 975 -1.89 42.40 -2.07
N LEU A 976 -2.71 42.09 -1.05
CA LEU A 976 -3.32 43.04 -0.13
C LEU A 976 -3.11 42.55 1.30
N ARG A 977 -2.94 43.45 2.25
CA ARG A 977 -2.75 43.18 3.68
C ARG A 977 -3.82 43.91 4.48
N LEU A 978 -4.32 43.30 5.56
CA LEU A 978 -5.14 44.01 6.54
C LEU A 978 -4.24 44.87 7.44
N ASP A 979 -4.54 46.16 7.54
CA ASP A 979 -3.97 47.06 8.54
C ASP A 979 -5.11 47.74 9.31
N GLY A 980 -5.29 47.35 10.58
CA GLY A 980 -6.49 47.66 11.35
C GLY A 980 -7.78 47.18 10.66
N LEU A 981 -8.59 48.14 10.20
CA LEU A 981 -9.87 47.90 9.50
C LEU A 981 -9.80 48.20 7.99
N GLU A 982 -8.62 48.54 7.44
CA GLU A 982 -8.43 48.88 6.04
C GLU A 982 -7.60 47.84 5.28
N LEU A 983 -7.90 47.68 3.99
CA LEU A 983 -7.17 46.81 3.06
C LEU A 983 -6.15 47.65 2.28
N VAL A 984 -4.87 47.48 2.59
CA VAL A 984 -3.76 48.18 1.93
C VAL A 984 -2.98 47.23 1.00
N PRO A 985 -2.35 47.71 -0.08
CA PRO A 985 -1.48 46.87 -0.90
C PRO A 985 -0.33 46.26 -0.08
N ALA A 986 -0.06 44.98 -0.28
CA ALA A 986 1.12 44.33 0.28
C ALA A 986 2.37 44.75 -0.53
N LEU A 987 3.31 45.42 0.15
CA LEU A 987 4.64 45.78 -0.39
C LEU A 987 5.64 44.62 -0.27
#